data_AF-A0A9P7Q6I7-F1
#
_entry.id   AF-A0A9P7Q6I7-F1
#
_cell.length_a   1.000
_cell.length_b   1.000
_cell.length_c   1.000
_cell.angle_alpha   90.00
_cell.angle_beta   90.00
_cell.angle_gamma   90.00
#
_symmetry.space_group_name_H-M   'P 1'
#
loop_
_entity.id
_entity.type
_entity.pdbx_description
1 polymer ?
#
loop_
_entity_poly.entity_id
_entity_poly.type
_entity_poly.pdbx_seq_one_letter_code
_entity_poly.pdbx_strand_id
1 'polypeptide(L)'
;MTGQDESHAAQSANGPEAPTKACDKLNTPMPGDRANDGPRHDDESSQIEERAAKRPRLDDALDSKDVPNTQQTGNDNSEHANGSGNGKGNDEAPQAGANGTTDRRAGMAPIKKEYIIEISSTRDAHPAILDDDAAEGRGGDARDARDSRDARDNNYRGNKGKKEKRKKGQNTERSFGNSRDAIQLCNSRGLYSEFSPRECKYGDKCRMSHDIRKYLEEGRRGDVEAFEGKCPVFEQYGTCFSGWKCRFVRSHMKEVEHDDGRKELVLIDNSNDKEFAGEDGSKKVQVTGGDETDERRPGIYNNVDMSIKIELNRKRVDFTKADEYIKWMNDEANINNDINQLRKDQSGESIDDIRARFVDPPFKPSEKRRLYFGPETPALAPLTTQGNLPFRRLCVELGCELTYSEMAMSMPLLQGTKADWTLLKAHESEVSPPAFKPGKTNLVFDNYDHARDIRFGAQISGNQPWIVTKAADVLNRFCPKLRLIDLNCGCPIDMVFKSGGGSALLEAQGKLERMIRGMNVMSGEIPITAKIRTGVKNSRPTAPAIISKLAFGSREHRERLGAPGCAAITLHGRSREQRYTKRADWSYIGECAAIVKSYNEQKHALTDTAAEPDPSTLPNAKDGRIFFLGNGDCYSHVEYREHIEKSRVDTVMIGRGALIKPWLFEEIEKGQYLDKSATERLVYIEKFVRYGLDAWGSDEQGIGLTRRFLLEWLSFAHRYIPIGLLEHLPPSLNDRPPAYVGRNDLETLMASGNYKDWIKLTEMYLGPVHPGFEFQPKHRSNAYEAEG
;
A
#
# COMPACT_ATOMS: atom_id res chain seq x y z
N MET A 1 23.64 -66.60 1.56
CA MET A 1 24.72 -66.17 2.47
C MET A 1 24.38 -64.74 2.88
N THR A 2 23.52 -64.55 3.90
CA THR A 2 23.80 -64.57 5.38
C THR A 2 24.39 -63.23 5.85
N GLY A 3 23.90 -62.52 6.88
CA GLY A 3 22.77 -62.74 7.81
C GLY A 3 21.60 -61.74 7.65
N GLN A 4 20.43 -61.83 8.32
CA GLN A 4 20.13 -62.20 9.73
C GLN A 4 20.56 -61.11 10.74
N ASP A 5 19.74 -60.63 11.69
CA ASP A 5 18.43 -61.10 12.20
C ASP A 5 17.45 -59.98 12.63
N GLU A 6 16.14 -60.32 12.63
CA GLU A 6 15.09 -60.17 13.68
C GLU A 6 15.08 -58.96 14.66
N SER A 7 13.98 -58.47 15.25
CA SER A 7 12.51 -58.72 15.22
C SER A 7 11.81 -57.39 15.64
N HIS A 8 10.49 -57.23 15.87
CA HIS A 8 9.31 -58.10 15.93
C HIS A 8 8.07 -57.28 15.50
N ALA A 9 6.95 -57.91 15.18
CA ALA A 9 5.65 -57.24 15.01
C ALA A 9 4.48 -58.12 15.47
N ALA A 10 3.32 -57.46 15.65
CA ALA A 10 1.95 -57.96 15.79
C ALA A 10 1.37 -58.10 17.22
N GLN A 11 0.27 -57.40 17.48
CA GLN A 11 -1.07 -58.03 17.40
C GLN A 11 -2.18 -56.98 17.23
N SER A 12 -3.26 -57.37 16.57
CA SER A 12 -4.45 -56.58 16.26
C SER A 12 -5.66 -57.08 17.04
N ALA A 13 -6.65 -56.21 17.30
CA ALA A 13 -8.08 -56.43 16.96
C ALA A 13 -9.04 -55.43 17.66
N ASN A 14 -10.18 -55.20 17.00
CA ASN A 14 -11.49 -54.76 17.51
C ASN A 14 -11.69 -53.33 18.05
N GLY A 15 -12.60 -52.58 17.40
CA GLY A 15 -13.58 -51.71 18.07
C GLY A 15 -14.97 -52.39 18.04
N PRO A 16 -16.10 -51.66 18.02
CA PRO A 16 -16.36 -50.25 18.32
C PRO A 16 -17.45 -50.09 19.43
N GLU A 17 -17.88 -48.85 19.75
CA GLU A 17 -19.30 -48.42 19.89
C GLU A 17 -19.44 -47.09 20.68
N ALA A 18 -20.58 -46.41 20.48
CA ALA A 18 -21.00 -45.18 21.16
C ALA A 18 -22.15 -45.46 22.14
N PRO A 19 -22.56 -44.47 22.96
CA PRO A 19 -24.01 -44.27 23.10
C PRO A 19 -24.47 -42.79 23.10
N THR A 20 -25.78 -42.62 22.99
CA THR A 20 -26.53 -41.34 23.05
C THR A 20 -27.76 -41.49 23.96
N LYS A 21 -28.44 -40.36 24.27
CA LYS A 21 -29.74 -40.22 25.02
C LYS A 21 -29.63 -40.32 26.56
N ALA A 22 -30.57 -39.80 27.38
CA ALA A 22 -31.56 -38.70 27.30
C ALA A 22 -32.25 -38.56 28.70
N CYS A 23 -33.25 -37.68 28.84
CA CYS A 23 -34.22 -37.56 29.97
C CYS A 23 -33.68 -37.03 31.32
N ASP A 24 -34.48 -36.47 32.24
CA ASP A 24 -35.70 -35.62 32.12
C ASP A 24 -35.95 -34.87 33.44
N LYS A 25 -36.94 -33.95 33.45
CA LYS A 25 -37.43 -33.08 34.54
C LYS A 25 -37.58 -33.70 35.95
N LEU A 26 -37.51 -32.87 37.02
CA LEU A 26 -38.62 -32.65 37.99
C LEU A 26 -38.37 -31.59 39.10
N ASN A 27 -39.47 -31.08 39.65
CA ASN A 27 -39.73 -29.88 40.47
C ASN A 27 -39.40 -29.91 42.00
N THR A 28 -39.13 -28.71 42.58
CA THR A 28 -39.60 -28.17 43.92
C THR A 28 -39.16 -28.79 45.26
N PRO A 29 -39.32 -28.12 46.45
CA PRO A 29 -39.38 -26.67 46.78
C PRO A 29 -38.56 -26.19 48.04
N MET A 30 -38.61 -24.86 48.30
CA MET A 30 -38.48 -24.04 49.55
C MET A 30 -38.50 -24.72 50.95
N PRO A 31 -37.88 -24.18 52.05
CA PRO A 31 -38.00 -22.79 52.58
C PRO A 31 -36.67 -22.16 53.11
N GLY A 32 -36.57 -20.95 53.71
CA GLY A 32 -37.49 -19.82 53.94
C GLY A 32 -37.24 -19.11 55.30
N ASP A 33 -37.12 -17.77 55.33
CA ASP A 33 -37.33 -16.82 56.48
C ASP A 33 -37.06 -15.38 55.96
N ARG A 34 -37.96 -14.37 56.05
CA ARG A 34 -38.43 -13.56 57.21
C ARG A 34 -37.38 -12.56 57.75
N ALA A 35 -37.65 -11.28 58.04
CA ALA A 35 -38.83 -10.42 57.84
C ALA A 35 -38.48 -8.89 58.08
N ASN A 36 -39.50 -8.02 58.01
CA ASN A 36 -39.58 -6.56 58.31
C ASN A 36 -39.05 -5.60 57.22
N ASP A 37 -39.88 -4.75 56.58
CA ASP A 37 -40.68 -3.59 57.09
C ASP A 37 -39.76 -2.43 57.56
N GLY A 38 -39.73 -1.20 57.01
CA GLY A 38 -40.70 -0.32 56.32
C GLY A 38 -40.62 1.08 57.01
N PRO A 39 -41.36 2.15 56.63
CA PRO A 39 -42.01 2.53 55.36
C PRO A 39 -41.81 4.04 54.95
N ARG A 40 -42.32 4.44 53.76
CA ARG A 40 -42.84 5.79 53.34
C ARG A 40 -42.04 7.10 53.57
N HIS A 41 -41.89 7.93 52.52
CA HIS A 41 -42.84 9.05 52.25
C HIS A 41 -42.62 9.71 50.87
N ASP A 42 -43.45 10.69 50.56
CA ASP A 42 -43.81 11.16 49.22
C ASP A 42 -43.14 12.48 48.80
N ASP A 43 -43.24 12.74 47.49
CA ASP A 43 -43.58 14.03 46.85
C ASP A 43 -42.54 15.09 46.45
N GLU A 44 -43.03 15.88 45.49
CA GLU A 44 -42.62 17.18 44.93
C GLU A 44 -41.47 17.33 43.91
N SER A 45 -41.86 18.05 42.86
CA SER A 45 -41.09 18.50 41.70
C SER A 45 -40.38 19.84 41.95
N SER A 46 -39.25 20.05 41.28
CA SER A 46 -38.86 21.41 40.86
C SER A 46 -38.04 21.41 39.57
N GLN A 47 -38.40 22.32 38.65
CA GLN A 47 -37.61 22.66 37.46
C GLN A 47 -36.37 23.48 37.85
N ILE A 48 -35.32 23.51 37.00
CA ILE A 48 -34.68 24.75 36.49
C ILE A 48 -33.43 24.45 35.63
N GLU A 49 -33.51 24.89 34.37
CA GLU A 49 -32.49 25.44 33.46
C GLU A 49 -31.16 24.72 33.13
N GLU A 50 -30.99 24.47 31.83
CA GLU A 50 -29.70 24.42 31.15
C GLU A 50 -28.87 25.69 31.38
N ARG A 51 -27.54 25.52 31.53
CA ARG A 51 -26.59 26.58 31.15
C ARG A 51 -25.35 26.03 30.46
N ALA A 52 -25.20 26.37 29.18
CA ALA A 52 -24.06 26.00 28.36
C ALA A 52 -22.74 26.63 28.85
N ALA A 53 -21.79 25.80 29.26
CA ALA A 53 -20.44 26.24 29.64
C ALA A 53 -19.58 26.55 28.40
N LYS A 54 -19.26 27.84 28.21
CA LYS A 54 -18.26 28.29 27.22
C LYS A 54 -16.86 27.83 27.62
N ARG A 55 -16.03 27.50 26.62
CA ARG A 55 -14.59 27.28 26.79
C ARG A 55 -13.90 28.55 27.33
N PRO A 56 -13.12 28.49 28.43
CA PRO A 56 -12.14 29.52 28.75
C PRO A 56 -10.93 29.42 27.81
N ARG A 57 -10.32 30.57 27.50
CA ARG A 57 -8.92 30.63 27.06
C ARG A 57 -8.04 30.64 28.31
N LEU A 58 -6.85 30.08 28.21
CA LEU A 58 -5.82 30.10 29.26
C LEU A 58 -4.59 30.76 28.69
N ASP A 59 -4.26 31.91 29.28
CA ASP A 59 -3.05 32.76 29.31
C ASP A 59 -3.56 33.99 30.12
N ASP A 60 -3.01 34.50 31.22
CA ASP A 60 -1.74 34.19 31.90
C ASP A 60 -1.78 34.68 33.38
N ALA A 61 -0.70 34.40 34.13
CA ALA A 61 -0.25 35.08 35.38
C ALA A 61 -0.96 34.86 36.76
N LEU A 62 -0.13 34.48 37.74
CA LEU A 62 -0.27 34.79 39.18
C LEU A 62 1.11 35.18 39.74
N ASP A 63 1.24 36.45 40.12
CA ASP A 63 2.27 36.97 41.05
C ASP A 63 1.85 36.65 42.51
N SER A 64 2.68 36.65 43.55
CA SER A 64 3.96 37.32 43.82
C SER A 64 4.68 36.66 45.01
N LYS A 65 5.98 36.96 45.21
CA LYS A 65 6.45 37.50 46.51
C LYS A 65 7.84 38.16 46.45
N ASP A 66 7.93 39.19 47.29
CA ASP A 66 9.11 39.87 47.83
C ASP A 66 9.90 40.89 46.97
N VAL A 67 10.25 41.97 47.68
CA VAL A 67 10.59 43.36 47.32
C VAL A 67 11.79 43.70 48.27
N PRO A 68 12.82 44.55 47.97
CA PRO A 68 12.56 45.96 47.61
C PRO A 68 13.60 46.80 46.84
N ASN A 69 13.10 47.94 46.33
CA ASN A 69 13.77 49.25 46.15
C ASN A 69 14.99 49.33 45.19
N THR A 70 15.24 50.45 44.48
CA THR A 70 14.69 51.82 44.55
C THR A 70 14.93 52.54 43.22
N GLN A 71 14.18 53.63 42.95
CA GLN A 71 14.56 54.78 42.09
C GLN A 71 14.74 54.52 40.57
N GLN A 72 14.55 55.49 39.66
CA GLN A 72 13.63 56.64 39.59
C GLN A 72 13.74 57.23 38.16
N THR A 73 12.61 57.63 37.53
CA THR A 73 12.55 58.43 36.26
C THR A 73 13.19 57.81 34.99
N GLY A 74 12.65 57.96 33.77
CA GLY A 74 11.40 58.57 33.29
C GLY A 74 11.29 58.43 31.76
N ASN A 75 10.18 58.92 31.17
CA ASN A 75 9.93 59.42 29.79
C ASN A 75 11.00 59.23 28.68
N ASP A 76 10.67 59.08 27.39
CA ASP A 76 9.38 58.92 26.68
C ASP A 76 9.68 58.57 25.20
N ASN A 77 8.69 57.96 24.52
CA ASN A 77 8.35 58.11 23.09
C ASN A 77 9.35 57.96 21.89
N SER A 78 8.73 57.51 20.79
CA SER A 78 8.98 57.78 19.36
C SER A 78 10.11 57.07 18.61
N GLU A 79 9.69 56.04 17.87
CA GLU A 79 9.70 55.95 16.40
C GLU A 79 10.93 56.34 15.54
N HIS A 80 11.18 55.41 14.59
CA HIS A 80 11.66 55.59 13.22
C HIS A 80 13.16 55.58 12.85
N ALA A 81 13.39 54.77 11.80
CA ALA A 81 14.29 54.95 10.66
C ALA A 81 15.64 54.21 10.62
N ASN A 82 15.83 53.54 9.47
CA ASN A 82 17.04 52.89 8.98
C ASN A 82 18.30 53.78 9.03
N GLY A 83 19.45 53.17 9.31
CA GLY A 83 20.76 53.78 9.07
C GLY A 83 21.91 52.78 9.16
N SER A 84 22.53 52.45 8.02
CA SER A 84 23.71 51.59 7.95
C SER A 84 24.96 52.28 8.50
N GLY A 85 25.80 51.58 9.27
CA GLY A 85 27.09 52.12 9.72
C GLY A 85 28.00 51.08 10.37
N ASN A 86 29.14 50.77 9.72
CA ASN A 86 30.19 49.92 10.29
C ASN A 86 30.97 50.68 11.40
N GLY A 87 31.19 50.04 12.55
CA GLY A 87 32.08 50.51 13.60
C GLY A 87 32.70 49.34 14.35
N LYS A 88 34.03 49.18 14.29
CA LYS A 88 34.76 48.14 15.02
C LYS A 88 35.00 48.57 16.46
N GLY A 89 34.74 47.68 17.41
CA GLY A 89 35.22 47.76 18.79
C GLY A 89 35.41 46.34 19.32
N ASN A 90 36.65 45.97 19.64
CA ASN A 90 36.96 44.70 20.29
C ASN A 90 36.77 44.85 21.80
N ASP A 91 36.12 43.89 22.43
CA ASP A 91 36.39 43.51 23.82
C ASP A 91 36.28 41.99 23.93
N GLU A 92 37.40 41.33 24.29
CA GLU A 92 37.48 39.88 24.47
C GLU A 92 37.29 39.50 25.95
N ALA A 93 36.38 38.56 26.22
CA ALA A 93 36.21 37.88 27.50
C ALA A 93 35.70 36.43 27.23
N PRO A 94 35.98 35.44 28.10
CA PRO A 94 36.64 34.22 27.61
C PRO A 94 35.75 33.10 27.08
N GLN A 95 36.37 32.22 26.29
CA GLN A 95 35.77 31.02 25.70
C GLN A 95 35.23 30.02 26.72
N ALA A 96 34.03 29.48 26.45
CA ALA A 96 33.55 28.21 26.99
C ALA A 96 33.20 27.26 25.83
N GLY A 97 33.63 26.00 25.93
CA GLY A 97 33.71 24.98 24.88
C GLY A 97 32.67 25.01 23.75
N ALA A 98 33.12 25.34 22.54
CA ALA A 98 32.34 25.20 21.31
C ALA A 98 32.32 23.74 20.83
N ASN A 99 31.21 23.04 21.04
CA ASN A 99 30.86 21.89 20.21
C ASN A 99 30.34 22.40 18.86
N GLY A 100 30.98 21.98 17.77
CA GLY A 100 30.82 22.57 16.45
C GLY A 100 29.41 22.41 15.85
N THR A 101 28.66 23.51 15.77
CA THR A 101 27.46 23.62 14.93
C THR A 101 27.85 24.18 13.55
N THR A 102 28.23 23.31 12.62
CA THR A 102 28.54 23.70 11.23
C THR A 102 27.28 23.87 10.39
N ASP A 103 27.19 25.07 9.81
CA ASP A 103 26.32 25.62 8.74
C ASP A 103 25.48 24.64 7.87
N ARG A 104 24.53 23.89 8.45
CA ARG A 104 23.57 23.07 7.68
C ARG A 104 22.51 23.95 7.00
N ARG A 105 22.79 24.39 5.76
CA ARG A 105 21.83 25.12 4.93
C ARG A 105 20.58 24.29 4.64
N ALA A 106 19.46 24.67 5.23
CA ALA A 106 18.19 23.96 5.08
C ALA A 106 17.75 23.78 3.61
N GLY A 107 17.43 22.54 3.22
CA GLY A 107 16.99 22.19 1.87
C GLY A 107 18.11 21.92 0.85
N MET A 108 19.38 22.09 1.23
CA MET A 108 20.55 21.67 0.44
C MET A 108 21.21 20.47 1.11
N ALA A 109 21.60 19.46 0.34
CA ALA A 109 22.30 18.30 0.88
C ALA A 109 23.78 18.66 1.16
N PRO A 110 24.31 18.33 2.35
CA PRO A 110 25.69 18.65 2.72
C PRO A 110 26.63 17.62 2.07
N ILE A 111 26.98 17.83 0.79
CA ILE A 111 27.93 16.99 0.05
C ILE A 111 29.35 17.52 0.30
N LYS A 112 30.32 16.62 0.52
CA LYS A 112 31.71 16.99 0.74
C LYS A 112 32.31 17.67 -0.50
N LYS A 113 33.10 18.71 -0.27
CA LYS A 113 33.61 19.62 -1.30
C LYS A 113 34.31 18.93 -2.46
N GLU A 114 35.05 17.85 -2.22
CA GLU A 114 35.78 17.11 -3.26
C GLU A 114 34.89 16.41 -4.31
N TYR A 115 33.57 16.27 -4.05
CA TYR A 115 32.60 15.75 -5.01
C TYR A 115 31.75 16.83 -5.67
N ILE A 116 31.83 18.10 -5.25
CA ILE A 116 31.01 19.18 -5.80
C ILE A 116 31.60 19.65 -7.14
N ILE A 117 30.74 19.83 -8.14
CA ILE A 117 31.11 20.43 -9.42
C ILE A 117 31.03 21.95 -9.28
N GLU A 118 32.18 22.63 -9.32
CA GLU A 118 32.22 24.10 -9.33
C GLU A 118 31.69 24.67 -10.66
N ILE A 119 30.45 25.15 -10.67
CA ILE A 119 29.84 25.80 -11.84
C ILE A 119 30.34 27.26 -11.92
N SER A 120 31.61 27.44 -12.28
CA SER A 120 32.28 28.75 -12.31
C SER A 120 32.38 29.38 -13.71
N SER A 121 31.41 29.17 -14.61
CA SER A 121 31.38 29.83 -15.93
C SER A 121 30.02 29.98 -16.62
N THR A 122 28.89 29.70 -15.97
CA THR A 122 27.54 29.93 -16.54
C THR A 122 26.64 30.79 -15.65
N ARG A 123 26.83 32.11 -15.72
CA ARG A 123 25.77 33.08 -15.39
C ARG A 123 24.67 32.96 -16.44
N ASP A 124 23.68 32.11 -16.17
CA ASP A 124 22.26 32.18 -16.60
C ASP A 124 21.50 30.85 -16.41
N ALA A 125 21.95 30.00 -15.48
CA ALA A 125 21.16 28.87 -14.97
C ALA A 125 20.92 29.00 -13.47
N HIS A 126 19.96 29.83 -13.07
CA HIS A 126 19.32 29.62 -11.77
C HIS A 126 18.64 28.24 -11.83
N PRO A 127 19.01 27.25 -10.99
CA PRO A 127 18.16 26.09 -10.78
C PRO A 127 16.91 26.63 -10.09
N ALA A 128 15.84 26.81 -10.86
CA ALA A 128 14.57 27.24 -10.31
C ALA A 128 14.18 26.27 -9.19
N ILE A 129 13.73 26.79 -8.05
CA ILE A 129 13.24 25.98 -6.94
C ILE A 129 11.91 25.37 -7.40
N LEU A 130 12.00 24.22 -8.09
CA LEU A 130 10.90 23.56 -8.76
C LEU A 130 10.23 22.56 -7.80
N ASP A 131 8.92 22.69 -7.68
CA ASP A 131 8.07 21.85 -6.82
C ASP A 131 7.88 20.44 -7.43
N ASP A 132 8.92 19.65 -7.25
CA ASP A 132 9.01 18.21 -7.52
C ASP A 132 7.89 17.39 -6.82
N ASP A 133 7.35 17.94 -5.72
CA ASP A 133 6.35 17.30 -4.85
C ASP A 133 4.90 17.54 -5.33
N ALA A 134 4.68 18.45 -6.29
CA ALA A 134 3.37 18.72 -6.88
C ALA A 134 2.86 17.60 -7.80
N ALA A 135 3.75 16.80 -8.41
CA ALA A 135 3.42 15.86 -9.49
C ALA A 135 2.58 14.65 -9.03
N GLU A 136 2.75 14.18 -7.79
CA GLU A 136 2.04 13.01 -7.25
C GLU A 136 0.53 13.22 -7.01
N GLY A 137 0.05 14.46 -7.14
CA GLY A 137 -1.37 14.78 -7.05
C GLY A 137 -2.17 14.56 -8.34
N ARG A 138 -1.50 14.33 -9.48
CA ARG A 138 -2.07 14.42 -10.84
C ARG A 138 -1.65 13.25 -11.74
N GLY A 139 -1.96 12.02 -11.34
CA GLY A 139 -1.82 10.83 -12.18
C GLY A 139 -3.03 9.91 -12.02
N GLY A 140 -3.84 9.79 -13.07
CA GLY A 140 -5.05 8.95 -13.02
C GLY A 140 -5.95 9.04 -14.26
N ASP A 141 -5.47 9.58 -15.38
CA ASP A 141 -6.25 9.62 -16.62
C ASP A 141 -5.97 8.36 -17.46
N ALA A 142 -7.06 7.70 -17.88
CA ALA A 142 -7.15 6.54 -18.78
C ALA A 142 -6.20 5.34 -18.50
N ARG A 143 -6.80 4.22 -18.06
CA ARG A 143 -6.18 2.89 -18.21
C ARG A 143 -6.35 2.42 -19.65
N ASP A 144 -5.33 1.75 -20.18
CA ASP A 144 -5.36 1.08 -21.49
C ASP A 144 -6.43 -0.02 -21.54
N ALA A 145 -7.58 0.34 -22.10
CA ALA A 145 -8.72 -0.55 -22.33
C ALA A 145 -9.43 -0.21 -23.64
N ARG A 146 -8.66 -0.03 -24.72
CA ARG A 146 -9.16 0.12 -26.09
C ARG A 146 -8.28 -0.59 -27.11
N ASP A 147 -8.34 -1.93 -27.10
CA ASP A 147 -8.15 -2.66 -28.34
C ASP A 147 -9.02 -3.93 -28.37
N SER A 148 -10.26 -3.78 -28.85
CA SER A 148 -11.14 -4.86 -29.32
C SER A 148 -12.43 -4.31 -29.92
N ARG A 149 -12.48 -4.23 -31.26
CA ARG A 149 -13.69 -4.25 -32.11
C ARG A 149 -14.62 -3.01 -32.00
N ASP A 150 -15.30 -2.53 -33.04
CA ASP A 150 -15.37 -2.93 -34.45
C ASP A 150 -15.42 -1.67 -35.33
N ALA A 151 -15.02 -1.81 -36.60
CA ALA A 151 -15.25 -0.78 -37.60
C ALA A 151 -16.72 -0.78 -38.04
N ARG A 152 -17.42 0.35 -37.84
CA ARG A 152 -18.60 0.73 -38.62
C ARG A 152 -18.60 2.22 -38.89
N ASP A 153 -18.72 2.57 -40.17
CA ASP A 153 -19.00 3.93 -40.60
C ASP A 153 -20.22 4.51 -39.89
N ASN A 154 -20.15 5.79 -39.55
CA ASN A 154 -21.30 6.65 -39.77
C ASN A 154 -20.89 8.09 -40.04
N ASN A 155 -21.36 8.60 -41.17
CA ASN A 155 -20.96 9.85 -41.77
C ASN A 155 -21.90 10.96 -41.28
N TYR A 156 -21.42 11.91 -40.46
CA TYR A 156 -22.22 13.10 -40.14
C TYR A 156 -21.36 14.38 -40.07
N ARG A 157 -21.51 15.23 -41.08
CA ARG A 157 -20.89 16.56 -41.15
C ARG A 157 -21.62 17.52 -40.21
N GLY A 158 -20.93 18.04 -39.20
CA GLY A 158 -21.46 19.04 -38.25
C GLY A 158 -20.46 20.16 -38.01
N ASN A 159 -20.47 21.19 -38.85
CA ASN A 159 -19.56 22.34 -38.74
C ASN A 159 -20.02 23.32 -37.63
N LYS A 160 -19.22 23.54 -36.57
CA LYS A 160 -19.48 24.61 -35.59
C LYS A 160 -18.24 25.02 -34.77
N GLY A 161 -17.74 26.23 -35.03
CA GLY A 161 -17.16 27.16 -34.06
C GLY A 161 -15.84 26.80 -33.37
N LYS A 162 -14.73 27.40 -33.82
CA LYS A 162 -13.49 27.52 -33.02
C LYS A 162 -13.77 28.31 -31.73
N LYS A 163 -13.92 27.62 -30.60
CA LYS A 163 -13.79 28.19 -29.26
C LYS A 163 -12.39 27.84 -28.75
N GLU A 164 -11.58 28.85 -28.43
CA GLU A 164 -10.24 28.60 -27.90
C GLU A 164 -10.31 27.76 -26.62
N LYS A 165 -9.72 26.56 -26.66
CA LYS A 165 -9.55 25.74 -25.47
C LYS A 165 -8.53 26.43 -24.57
N ARG A 166 -8.98 27.06 -23.47
CA ARG A 166 -8.13 27.28 -22.29
C ARG A 166 -7.36 25.98 -22.01
N LYS A 167 -6.03 26.03 -22.02
CA LYS A 167 -5.14 24.87 -21.85
C LYS A 167 -5.51 24.14 -20.54
N LYS A 168 -6.18 22.99 -20.65
CA LYS A 168 -6.35 22.05 -19.54
C LYS A 168 -4.99 21.37 -19.27
N GLY A 169 -4.78 20.91 -18.04
CA GLY A 169 -3.45 20.54 -17.53
C GLY A 169 -2.71 19.48 -18.35
N GLN A 170 -1.40 19.65 -18.48
CA GLN A 170 -0.51 18.94 -19.43
C GLN A 170 -0.26 17.43 -19.19
N ASN A 171 -0.99 16.75 -18.29
CA ASN A 171 -0.66 15.36 -17.89
C ASN A 171 -1.70 14.31 -18.30
N THR A 172 -2.59 14.63 -19.26
CA THR A 172 -3.75 13.78 -19.61
C THR A 172 -3.48 12.74 -20.71
N GLU A 173 -2.37 12.84 -21.45
CA GLU A 173 -2.11 12.01 -22.66
C GLU A 173 -0.62 11.63 -22.76
N ARG A 174 -0.09 10.86 -21.78
CA ARG A 174 1.20 10.16 -21.94
C ARG A 174 0.99 8.89 -22.77
N SER A 175 1.37 8.92 -24.04
CA SER A 175 1.54 7.70 -24.86
C SER A 175 2.91 7.10 -24.59
N PHE A 176 3.02 5.77 -24.54
CA PHE A 176 4.30 5.06 -24.34
C PHE A 176 4.72 4.28 -25.60
N GLY A 177 4.11 4.59 -26.74
CA GLY A 177 4.21 3.81 -27.97
C GLY A 177 3.47 2.47 -27.90
N ASN A 178 3.64 1.65 -28.92
CA ASN A 178 3.13 0.28 -28.98
C ASN A 178 4.29 -0.67 -29.26
N SER A 179 4.53 -1.63 -28.36
CA SER A 179 5.64 -2.60 -28.44
C SER A 179 5.12 -3.99 -28.86
N ARG A 180 4.39 -4.03 -29.98
CA ARG A 180 3.93 -5.29 -30.59
C ARG A 180 4.92 -5.80 -31.62
N ASP A 181 5.09 -7.11 -31.64
CA ASP A 181 5.72 -7.83 -32.75
C ASP A 181 5.06 -7.46 -34.10
N ALA A 182 5.88 -7.29 -35.14
CA ALA A 182 5.45 -6.98 -36.50
C ALA A 182 4.53 -8.07 -37.07
N ILE A 183 4.79 -9.34 -36.74
CA ILE A 183 3.90 -10.46 -37.00
C ILE A 183 3.44 -11.04 -35.66
N GLN A 184 2.14 -11.12 -35.43
CA GLN A 184 1.58 -11.67 -34.21
C GLN A 184 1.50 -13.21 -34.28
N LEU A 185 2.23 -13.92 -33.42
CA LEU A 185 2.16 -15.39 -33.33
C LEU A 185 0.88 -15.85 -32.62
N CYS A 186 0.21 -16.84 -33.22
CA CYS A 186 -1.03 -17.41 -32.70
C CYS A 186 -0.83 -18.14 -31.36
N ASN A 187 -1.78 -17.95 -30.43
CA ASN A 187 -1.74 -18.62 -29.11
C ASN A 187 -1.79 -20.16 -29.19
N SER A 188 -2.28 -20.75 -30.28
CA SER A 188 -2.22 -22.22 -30.48
C SER A 188 -0.80 -22.74 -30.76
N ARG A 189 0.13 -21.87 -31.16
CA ARG A 189 1.53 -22.20 -31.45
C ARG A 189 2.50 -21.66 -30.39
N GLY A 190 2.17 -20.57 -29.70
CA GLY A 190 3.10 -19.83 -28.82
C GLY A 190 3.84 -20.62 -27.73
N LEU A 191 3.29 -21.73 -27.25
CA LEU A 191 3.88 -22.61 -26.23
C LEU A 191 4.09 -24.06 -26.72
N TYR A 192 4.06 -24.32 -28.03
CA TYR A 192 4.06 -25.68 -28.60
C TYR A 192 5.14 -25.85 -29.65
N SER A 193 5.69 -27.06 -29.76
CA SER A 193 6.60 -27.44 -30.85
C SER A 193 5.95 -27.21 -32.22
N GLU A 194 6.80 -27.01 -33.22
CA GLU A 194 6.43 -26.66 -34.59
C GLU A 194 5.38 -27.60 -35.19
N PHE A 195 5.54 -28.92 -35.03
CA PHE A 195 4.63 -29.93 -35.60
C PHE A 195 3.53 -30.38 -34.62
N SER A 196 3.29 -29.63 -33.54
CA SER A 196 2.21 -29.93 -32.60
C SER A 196 0.85 -30.11 -33.32
N PRO A 197 0.10 -31.19 -33.02
CA PRO A 197 -1.19 -31.48 -33.66
C PRO A 197 -2.31 -30.54 -33.19
N ARG A 198 -2.00 -29.52 -32.37
CA ARG A 198 -2.99 -28.60 -31.82
C ARG A 198 -3.53 -27.65 -32.89
N GLU A 199 -4.80 -27.84 -33.25
CA GLU A 199 -5.50 -26.96 -34.18
C GLU A 199 -5.81 -25.58 -33.58
N CYS A 200 -5.90 -24.58 -34.45
CA CYS A 200 -6.34 -23.24 -34.07
C CYS A 200 -7.86 -23.15 -34.05
N LYS A 201 -8.44 -22.61 -32.96
CA LYS A 201 -9.90 -22.35 -32.85
C LYS A 201 -10.50 -21.43 -33.93
N TYR A 202 -9.66 -20.81 -34.76
CA TYR A 202 -10.06 -19.97 -35.89
C TYR A 202 -9.72 -20.59 -37.27
N GLY A 203 -9.00 -21.72 -37.32
CA GLY A 203 -8.52 -22.35 -38.54
C GLY A 203 -7.84 -21.35 -39.50
N ASP A 204 -8.15 -21.47 -40.78
CA ASP A 204 -7.64 -20.62 -41.87
C ASP A 204 -8.12 -19.15 -41.78
N LYS A 205 -9.12 -18.86 -40.93
CA LYS A 205 -9.60 -17.49 -40.69
C LYS A 205 -8.79 -16.76 -39.61
N CYS A 206 -7.75 -17.40 -39.06
CA CYS A 206 -6.86 -16.75 -38.10
C CYS A 206 -6.07 -15.61 -38.75
N ARG A 207 -6.02 -14.45 -38.09
CA ARG A 207 -5.21 -13.29 -38.52
C ARG A 207 -3.79 -13.28 -37.95
N MET A 208 -3.42 -14.31 -37.21
CA MET A 208 -2.12 -14.48 -36.56
C MET A 208 -1.31 -15.54 -37.32
N SER A 209 0.03 -15.43 -37.28
CA SER A 209 0.89 -16.45 -37.89
C SER A 209 0.78 -17.78 -37.14
N HIS A 210 0.78 -18.87 -37.92
CA HIS A 210 1.01 -20.22 -37.43
C HIS A 210 2.43 -20.73 -37.75
N ASP A 211 3.17 -20.01 -38.59
CA ASP A 211 4.56 -20.29 -38.92
C ASP A 211 5.47 -19.68 -37.83
N ILE A 212 6.21 -20.56 -37.14
CA ILE A 212 7.12 -20.21 -36.05
C ILE A 212 8.45 -19.69 -36.61
N ARG A 213 9.00 -20.30 -37.66
CA ARG A 213 10.29 -19.90 -38.24
C ARG A 213 10.21 -18.49 -38.79
N LYS A 214 9.18 -18.21 -39.60
CA LYS A 214 8.89 -16.85 -40.09
C LYS A 214 8.66 -15.85 -38.96
N TYR A 215 7.97 -16.26 -37.89
CA TYR A 215 7.77 -15.38 -36.74
C TYR A 215 9.09 -15.06 -36.02
N LEU A 216 9.99 -16.04 -35.83
CA LEU A 216 11.29 -15.83 -35.19
C LEU A 216 12.24 -14.96 -36.03
N GLU A 217 12.20 -15.09 -37.36
CA GLU A 217 13.08 -14.38 -38.29
C GLU A 217 12.59 -12.96 -38.64
N GLU A 218 11.32 -12.82 -39.05
CA GLU A 218 10.74 -11.55 -39.53
C GLU A 218 9.75 -10.91 -38.54
N GLY A 219 9.16 -11.73 -37.67
CA GLY A 219 7.96 -11.35 -36.93
C GLY A 219 8.19 -10.56 -35.65
N ARG A 220 9.23 -10.93 -34.90
CA ARG A 220 9.60 -10.34 -33.60
C ARG A 220 10.93 -9.61 -33.70
N ARG A 221 11.29 -8.91 -32.62
CA ARG A 221 12.67 -8.43 -32.44
C ARG A 221 13.60 -9.58 -32.07
N GLY A 222 14.83 -9.54 -32.57
CA GLY A 222 15.90 -10.50 -32.24
C GLY A 222 16.19 -10.56 -30.74
N ASP A 223 16.90 -11.59 -30.29
CA ASP A 223 17.06 -11.87 -28.85
C ASP A 223 17.84 -10.78 -28.08
N VAL A 224 17.67 -10.78 -26.76
CA VAL A 224 18.39 -9.91 -25.83
C VAL A 224 19.61 -10.69 -25.30
N GLU A 225 20.80 -10.17 -25.56
CA GLU A 225 22.07 -10.81 -25.17
C GLU A 225 22.46 -10.57 -23.70
N ALA A 226 21.64 -9.81 -22.94
CA ALA A 226 21.80 -9.67 -21.49
C ALA A 226 21.63 -11.03 -20.79
N PHE A 227 22.15 -11.17 -19.56
CA PHE A 227 22.16 -12.44 -18.83
C PHE A 227 22.85 -13.60 -19.60
N GLU A 228 23.90 -13.30 -20.38
CA GLU A 228 24.56 -14.28 -21.26
C GLU A 228 23.61 -14.92 -22.29
N GLY A 229 22.56 -14.19 -22.68
CA GLY A 229 21.48 -14.67 -23.55
C GLY A 229 20.49 -15.64 -22.87
N LYS A 230 20.65 -15.93 -21.56
CA LYS A 230 19.81 -16.86 -20.81
C LYS A 230 18.52 -16.19 -20.34
N CYS A 231 17.40 -16.88 -20.49
CA CYS A 231 16.10 -16.38 -20.04
C CYS A 231 15.95 -16.51 -18.51
N PRO A 232 15.84 -15.42 -17.72
CA PRO A 232 15.74 -15.52 -16.26
C PRO A 232 14.52 -16.31 -15.76
N VAL A 233 13.44 -16.33 -16.55
CA VAL A 233 12.23 -17.13 -16.25
C VAL A 233 12.51 -18.62 -16.47
N PHE A 234 13.22 -18.99 -17.53
CA PHE A 234 13.59 -20.38 -17.77
C PHE A 234 14.60 -20.87 -16.72
N GLU A 235 15.60 -20.06 -16.36
CA GLU A 235 16.54 -20.35 -15.27
C GLU A 235 15.84 -20.62 -13.93
N GLN A 236 14.72 -19.95 -13.65
CA GLN A 236 14.00 -20.10 -12.37
C GLN A 236 13.04 -21.29 -12.32
N TYR A 237 12.43 -21.70 -13.44
CA TYR A 237 11.33 -22.68 -13.45
C TYR A 237 11.56 -23.90 -14.36
N GLY A 238 12.68 -23.97 -15.08
CA GLY A 238 12.93 -24.98 -16.11
C GLY A 238 12.03 -24.86 -17.34
N THR A 239 11.15 -23.84 -17.42
CA THR A 239 10.21 -23.62 -18.53
C THR A 239 9.89 -22.13 -18.67
N CYS A 240 9.58 -21.67 -19.88
CA CYS A 240 9.32 -20.26 -20.15
C CYS A 240 7.85 -19.98 -20.50
N PHE A 241 7.16 -19.22 -19.65
CA PHE A 241 5.75 -18.86 -19.85
C PHE A 241 5.46 -17.95 -21.07
N SER A 242 6.49 -17.37 -21.68
CA SER A 242 6.38 -16.62 -22.96
C SER A 242 6.69 -17.50 -24.19
N GLY A 243 7.22 -18.70 -24.02
CA GLY A 243 7.55 -19.66 -25.08
C GLY A 243 8.28 -19.01 -26.27
N TRP A 244 7.78 -19.21 -27.49
CA TRP A 244 8.36 -18.64 -28.71
C TRP A 244 8.36 -17.11 -28.75
N LYS A 245 7.55 -16.43 -27.93
CA LYS A 245 7.52 -14.95 -27.82
C LYS A 245 8.62 -14.40 -26.90
N CYS A 246 9.29 -15.25 -26.11
CA CYS A 246 10.36 -14.85 -25.19
C CYS A 246 11.55 -14.23 -25.92
N ARG A 247 11.94 -12.99 -25.58
CA ARG A 247 13.12 -12.30 -26.16
C ARG A 247 14.48 -12.95 -25.78
N PHE A 248 14.48 -14.10 -25.11
CA PHE A 248 15.66 -14.91 -24.76
C PHE A 248 15.51 -16.37 -25.23
N VAL A 249 14.65 -16.61 -26.24
CA VAL A 249 14.20 -17.95 -26.67
C VAL A 249 15.35 -18.87 -27.08
N ARG A 250 16.46 -18.33 -27.61
CA ARG A 250 17.66 -19.10 -27.96
C ARG A 250 18.19 -19.96 -26.80
N SER A 251 18.02 -19.53 -25.56
CA SER A 251 18.46 -20.28 -24.36
C SER A 251 17.61 -21.51 -24.02
N HIS A 252 16.39 -21.61 -24.59
CA HIS A 252 15.43 -22.66 -24.26
C HIS A 252 14.65 -23.15 -25.50
N MET A 253 15.33 -23.20 -26.65
CA MET A 253 14.85 -23.85 -27.86
C MET A 253 15.91 -24.80 -28.41
N LYS A 254 15.48 -25.82 -29.14
CA LYS A 254 16.35 -26.70 -29.92
C LYS A 254 15.68 -27.07 -31.24
N GLU A 255 16.50 -27.38 -32.24
CA GLU A 255 16.06 -28.07 -33.44
C GLU A 255 16.31 -29.57 -33.27
N VAL A 256 15.28 -30.39 -33.48
CA VAL A 256 15.35 -31.86 -33.39
C VAL A 256 15.15 -32.43 -34.78
N GLU A 257 16.04 -33.32 -35.20
CA GLU A 257 15.89 -34.09 -36.44
C GLU A 257 15.17 -35.41 -36.10
N HIS A 258 14.05 -35.66 -36.79
CA HIS A 258 13.25 -36.87 -36.65
C HIS A 258 13.75 -37.98 -37.59
N ASP A 259 13.36 -39.24 -37.32
CA ASP A 259 13.74 -40.42 -38.12
C ASP A 259 13.31 -40.32 -39.60
N ASP A 260 12.34 -39.45 -39.94
CA ASP A 260 11.88 -39.16 -41.30
C ASP A 260 12.68 -38.03 -42.00
N GLY A 261 13.74 -37.54 -41.37
CA GLY A 261 14.61 -36.46 -41.86
C GLY A 261 14.02 -35.05 -41.69
N ARG A 262 12.86 -34.90 -41.05
CA ARG A 262 12.28 -33.57 -40.78
C ARG A 262 12.93 -32.92 -39.56
N LYS A 263 13.12 -31.61 -39.65
CA LYS A 263 13.64 -30.78 -38.57
C LYS A 263 12.50 -30.02 -37.90
N GLU A 264 12.34 -30.21 -36.60
CA GLU A 264 11.31 -29.57 -35.78
C GLU A 264 11.92 -28.60 -34.78
N LEU A 265 11.40 -27.36 -34.72
CA LEU A 265 11.68 -26.47 -33.60
C LEU A 265 10.85 -26.87 -32.36
N VAL A 266 11.57 -27.14 -31.27
CA VAL A 266 11.02 -27.61 -29.99
C VAL A 266 11.45 -26.66 -28.87
N LEU A 267 10.50 -26.23 -28.02
CA LEU A 267 10.82 -25.54 -26.76
C LEU A 267 11.35 -26.55 -25.74
N ILE A 268 12.39 -26.17 -25.02
CA ILE A 268 12.92 -26.97 -23.91
C ILE A 268 12.00 -26.79 -22.69
N ASP A 269 11.64 -27.89 -22.04
CA ASP A 269 10.87 -27.91 -20.79
C ASP A 269 11.52 -28.91 -19.82
N ASN A 270 12.27 -28.36 -18.88
CA ASN A 270 12.97 -29.05 -17.80
C ASN A 270 12.18 -28.96 -16.48
N SER A 271 10.92 -28.46 -16.48
CA SER A 271 10.15 -28.24 -15.25
C SER A 271 9.80 -29.51 -14.45
N ASN A 272 10.03 -30.69 -15.05
CA ASN A 272 9.89 -31.99 -14.39
C ASN A 272 11.23 -32.56 -13.85
N ASP A 273 12.36 -31.91 -14.11
CA ASP A 273 13.66 -32.36 -13.61
C ASP A 273 13.77 -32.13 -12.10
N LYS A 274 14.55 -32.97 -11.42
CA LYS A 274 14.73 -32.94 -9.95
C LYS A 274 15.28 -31.61 -9.42
N GLU A 275 15.90 -30.81 -10.27
CA GLU A 275 16.43 -29.48 -9.93
C GLU A 275 15.32 -28.42 -9.80
N PHE A 276 14.22 -28.57 -10.53
CA PHE A 276 13.07 -27.64 -10.53
C PHE A 276 11.86 -28.20 -9.77
N ALA A 277 11.75 -29.53 -9.63
CA ALA A 277 10.83 -30.17 -8.72
C ALA A 277 11.32 -30.02 -7.27
N GLY A 278 10.70 -29.11 -6.50
CA GLY A 278 11.01 -28.94 -5.07
C GLY A 278 10.86 -30.24 -4.26
N GLU A 279 11.48 -30.28 -3.07
CA GLU A 279 11.73 -31.51 -2.28
C GLU A 279 10.50 -32.41 -2.06
N ASP A 280 9.29 -31.83 -1.98
CA ASP A 280 8.03 -32.56 -1.75
C ASP A 280 7.33 -33.04 -3.04
N GLY A 281 7.87 -32.74 -4.23
CA GLY A 281 7.21 -32.95 -5.52
C GLY A 281 6.00 -32.04 -5.78
N SER A 282 5.78 -31.02 -4.95
CA SER A 282 4.61 -30.13 -4.95
C SER A 282 4.65 -29.02 -6.00
N LYS A 283 5.83 -28.64 -6.50
CA LYS A 283 6.03 -27.58 -7.53
C LYS A 283 5.88 -28.10 -8.98
N LYS A 284 4.92 -28.97 -9.28
CA LYS A 284 4.68 -29.43 -10.69
C LYS A 284 4.12 -28.31 -11.56
N VAL A 285 4.90 -27.82 -12.52
CA VAL A 285 4.45 -26.82 -13.50
C VAL A 285 3.69 -27.50 -14.64
N GLN A 286 2.35 -27.58 -14.55
CA GLN A 286 1.56 -28.09 -15.68
C GLN A 286 1.37 -27.03 -16.77
N VAL A 287 2.24 -27.08 -17.78
CA VAL A 287 2.12 -26.25 -19.02
C VAL A 287 1.11 -26.87 -20.01
N THR A 288 -0.09 -27.24 -19.56
CA THR A 288 -1.16 -27.83 -20.41
C THR A 288 -2.16 -26.76 -20.84
N GLY A 289 -2.23 -26.42 -22.13
CA GLY A 289 -2.71 -25.09 -22.57
C GLY A 289 -4.19 -24.74 -22.45
N GLY A 290 -4.44 -23.52 -21.99
CA GLY A 290 -5.65 -22.70 -22.16
C GLY A 290 -5.24 -21.22 -22.26
N ASP A 291 -6.18 -20.29 -22.43
CA ASP A 291 -5.89 -18.84 -22.56
C ASP A 291 -5.46 -18.15 -21.21
N GLU A 292 -5.12 -18.92 -20.17
CA GLU A 292 -4.77 -18.44 -18.83
C GLU A 292 -3.28 -18.61 -18.46
N THR A 293 -2.40 -17.84 -19.10
CA THR A 293 -0.95 -17.80 -18.76
C THR A 293 -0.65 -17.21 -17.38
N ASP A 294 -1.58 -16.49 -16.78
CA ASP A 294 -1.44 -15.77 -15.50
C ASP A 294 -1.60 -16.65 -14.25
N GLU A 295 -2.27 -17.80 -14.37
CA GLU A 295 -2.79 -18.60 -13.24
C GLU A 295 -1.89 -19.78 -12.88
N ARG A 296 -0.73 -19.89 -13.54
CA ARG A 296 0.10 -21.12 -13.60
C ARG A 296 1.55 -20.93 -13.15
N ARG A 297 1.92 -19.72 -12.71
CA ARG A 297 3.27 -19.42 -12.22
C ARG A 297 3.41 -19.90 -10.77
N PRO A 298 4.35 -20.80 -10.45
CA PRO A 298 4.62 -21.22 -9.08
C PRO A 298 4.93 -20.02 -8.18
N GLY A 299 4.55 -20.09 -6.91
CA GLY A 299 4.83 -19.02 -5.95
C GLY A 299 4.02 -17.73 -6.11
N ILE A 300 3.08 -17.64 -7.06
CA ILE A 300 2.16 -16.50 -7.20
C ILE A 300 0.79 -16.81 -6.62
N TYR A 301 0.38 -16.02 -5.62
CA TYR A 301 -0.89 -16.15 -4.89
C TYR A 301 -1.88 -15.05 -5.26
N ASN A 302 -3.16 -15.24 -4.86
CA ASN A 302 -4.31 -14.38 -5.19
C ASN A 302 -4.58 -14.21 -6.70
N ASN A 303 -4.21 -15.22 -7.50
CA ASN A 303 -4.64 -15.33 -8.90
C ASN A 303 -6.13 -15.67 -8.95
N VAL A 304 -6.97 -14.69 -9.32
CA VAL A 304 -8.41 -14.89 -9.52
C VAL A 304 -8.67 -15.36 -10.95
N ASP A 305 -9.48 -16.39 -11.12
CA ASP A 305 -9.84 -17.01 -12.41
C ASP A 305 -10.52 -16.01 -13.37
N MET A 306 -10.32 -16.18 -14.68
CA MET A 306 -10.99 -15.37 -15.70
C MET A 306 -12.51 -15.54 -15.73
N SER A 307 -13.03 -16.73 -15.44
CA SER A 307 -14.47 -17.01 -15.31
C SER A 307 -15.11 -16.14 -14.22
N ILE A 308 -14.50 -16.06 -13.03
CA ILE A 308 -14.95 -15.22 -11.91
C ILE A 308 -14.99 -13.74 -12.32
N LYS A 309 -13.96 -13.27 -13.02
CA LYS A 309 -13.92 -11.89 -13.57
C LYS A 309 -15.06 -11.65 -14.57
N ILE A 310 -15.37 -12.61 -15.43
CA ILE A 310 -16.49 -12.56 -16.38
C ILE A 310 -17.84 -12.57 -15.64
N GLU A 311 -17.99 -13.33 -14.57
CA GLU A 311 -19.20 -13.36 -13.74
C GLU A 311 -19.44 -12.06 -12.99
N LEU A 312 -18.39 -11.47 -12.41
CA LEU A 312 -18.43 -10.12 -11.82
C LEU A 312 -18.86 -9.08 -12.85
N ASN A 313 -18.23 -9.09 -14.03
CA ASN A 313 -18.57 -8.18 -15.14
C ASN A 313 -20.04 -8.34 -15.59
N ARG A 314 -20.53 -9.57 -15.67
CA ARG A 314 -21.92 -9.92 -15.99
C ARG A 314 -22.90 -9.76 -14.82
N LYS A 315 -22.43 -9.35 -13.64
CA LYS A 315 -23.21 -9.22 -12.38
C LYS A 315 -23.93 -10.52 -11.98
N ARG A 316 -23.27 -11.66 -12.17
CA ARG A 316 -23.78 -13.01 -11.84
C ARG A 316 -23.29 -13.55 -10.50
N VAL A 317 -22.27 -12.93 -9.90
CA VAL A 317 -21.84 -13.24 -8.54
C VAL A 317 -22.93 -12.85 -7.55
N ASP A 318 -23.34 -13.79 -6.71
CA ASP A 318 -24.31 -13.52 -5.65
C ASP A 318 -23.74 -12.57 -4.59
N PHE A 319 -24.59 -11.64 -4.17
CA PHE A 319 -24.35 -10.65 -3.13
C PHE A 319 -25.52 -10.52 -2.16
N THR A 320 -26.51 -11.43 -2.19
CA THR A 320 -27.72 -11.39 -1.35
C THR A 320 -27.40 -11.10 0.12
N LYS A 321 -26.41 -11.81 0.69
CA LYS A 321 -25.93 -11.56 2.06
C LYS A 321 -25.41 -10.13 2.26
N ALA A 322 -24.52 -9.66 1.37
CA ALA A 322 -24.01 -8.30 1.44
C ALA A 322 -25.13 -7.25 1.31
N ASP A 323 -26.07 -7.46 0.39
CA ASP A 323 -27.20 -6.55 0.13
C ASP A 323 -28.18 -6.47 1.31
N GLU A 324 -28.42 -7.57 2.02
CA GLU A 324 -29.20 -7.59 3.27
C GLU A 324 -28.57 -6.69 4.35
N TYR A 325 -27.27 -6.83 4.59
CA TYR A 325 -26.55 -5.98 5.56
C TYR A 325 -26.44 -4.51 5.11
N ILE A 326 -26.26 -4.28 3.81
CA ILE A 326 -26.24 -2.94 3.22
C ILE A 326 -27.60 -2.25 3.38
N LYS A 327 -28.71 -2.99 3.17
CA LYS A 327 -30.07 -2.49 3.39
C LYS A 327 -30.26 -2.08 4.85
N TRP A 328 -30.04 -3.00 5.79
CA TRP A 328 -30.13 -2.72 7.23
C TRP A 328 -29.30 -1.47 7.61
N MET A 329 -28.04 -1.39 7.17
CA MET A 329 -27.18 -0.24 7.48
C MET A 329 -27.59 1.08 6.78
N ASN A 330 -28.42 1.04 5.73
CA ASN A 330 -29.05 2.24 5.17
C ASN A 330 -30.24 2.68 6.03
N ASP A 331 -31.08 1.72 6.44
CA ASP A 331 -32.26 1.97 7.28
C ASP A 331 -31.84 2.55 8.64
N GLU A 332 -30.81 1.97 9.26
CA GLU A 332 -30.13 2.48 10.45
C GLU A 332 -29.60 3.92 10.28
N ALA A 333 -29.07 4.24 9.10
CA ALA A 333 -28.57 5.59 8.81
C ALA A 333 -29.71 6.60 8.62
N ASN A 334 -30.88 6.16 8.16
CA ASN A 334 -32.07 7.00 8.05
C ASN A 334 -32.62 7.32 9.45
N ILE A 335 -32.79 6.32 10.33
CA ILE A 335 -33.22 6.53 11.73
C ILE A 335 -32.29 7.53 12.45
N ASN A 336 -30.97 7.39 12.26
CA ASN A 336 -29.99 8.34 12.80
C ASN A 336 -30.13 9.76 12.21
N ASN A 337 -30.55 9.91 10.95
CA ASN A 337 -30.80 11.22 10.36
C ASN A 337 -32.05 11.86 10.96
N ASP A 338 -33.12 11.09 11.18
CA ASP A 338 -34.38 11.57 11.78
C ASP A 338 -34.14 12.10 13.20
N ILE A 339 -33.42 11.35 14.05
CA ILE A 339 -32.98 11.79 15.38
C ILE A 339 -32.21 13.12 15.31
N ASN A 340 -31.36 13.30 14.30
CA ASN A 340 -30.56 14.51 14.11
C ASN A 340 -31.32 15.68 13.45
N GLN A 341 -32.52 15.46 12.91
CA GLN A 341 -33.44 16.50 12.47
C GLN A 341 -34.28 17.01 13.65
N LEU A 342 -34.92 16.11 14.41
CA LEU A 342 -35.73 16.49 15.58
C LEU A 342 -34.93 17.22 16.67
N ARG A 343 -33.66 16.83 16.89
CA ARG A 343 -32.73 17.58 17.76
C ARG A 343 -32.51 19.05 17.36
N LYS A 344 -32.86 19.44 16.13
CA LYS A 344 -32.80 20.84 15.63
C LYS A 344 -34.16 21.52 15.66
N ASP A 345 -35.22 20.77 15.40
CA ASP A 345 -36.56 21.32 15.20
C ASP A 345 -37.36 21.52 16.51
N GLN A 346 -36.83 21.05 17.65
CA GLN A 346 -37.42 21.19 19.00
C GLN A 346 -38.86 20.66 19.14
N SER A 347 -39.31 19.80 18.22
CA SER A 347 -40.63 19.16 18.27
C SER A 347 -40.61 17.92 19.17
N GLY A 348 -41.63 17.81 20.03
CA GLY A 348 -41.73 16.80 21.08
C GLY A 348 -42.13 15.39 20.61
N GLU A 349 -41.71 14.93 19.43
CA GLU A 349 -41.66 13.48 19.20
C GLU A 349 -40.59 12.91 20.15
N SER A 350 -40.96 11.91 20.94
CA SER A 350 -40.04 11.28 21.88
C SER A 350 -38.86 10.69 21.11
N ILE A 351 -37.65 11.15 21.41
CA ILE A 351 -36.41 10.63 20.82
C ILE A 351 -36.29 9.11 21.08
N ASP A 352 -36.93 8.63 22.15
CA ASP A 352 -36.97 7.22 22.54
C ASP A 352 -37.90 6.39 21.64
N ASP A 353 -38.96 6.97 21.08
CA ASP A 353 -39.86 6.31 20.12
C ASP A 353 -39.14 6.02 18.79
N ILE A 354 -38.16 6.87 18.44
CA ILE A 354 -37.33 6.68 17.23
C ILE A 354 -36.16 5.75 17.53
N ARG A 355 -35.60 5.79 18.73
CA ARG A 355 -34.64 4.76 19.20
C ARG A 355 -35.26 3.37 19.19
N ALA A 356 -36.55 3.24 19.51
CA ALA A 356 -37.29 1.97 19.44
C ALA A 356 -37.45 1.43 18.00
N ARG A 357 -37.14 2.21 16.96
CA ARG A 357 -37.11 1.75 15.55
C ARG A 357 -35.81 1.03 15.18
N PHE A 358 -34.74 1.15 15.98
CA PHE A 358 -33.49 0.42 15.73
C PHE A 358 -33.70 -1.08 15.89
N VAL A 359 -33.11 -1.86 14.98
CA VAL A 359 -33.15 -3.33 15.02
C VAL A 359 -31.74 -3.89 14.98
N ASP A 360 -31.57 -5.10 15.50
CA ASP A 360 -30.27 -5.78 15.48
C ASP A 360 -29.81 -6.09 14.04
N PRO A 361 -28.49 -6.13 13.79
CA PRO A 361 -27.96 -6.48 12.48
C PRO A 361 -28.38 -7.90 12.08
N PRO A 362 -28.66 -8.16 10.78
CA PRO A 362 -29.11 -9.46 10.29
C PRO A 362 -28.09 -10.59 10.56
N PHE A 363 -26.82 -10.23 10.70
CA PHE A 363 -25.75 -11.10 11.21
C PHE A 363 -24.57 -10.27 11.71
N LYS A 364 -23.79 -10.87 12.60
CA LYS A 364 -22.58 -10.28 13.20
C LYS A 364 -21.33 -10.55 12.35
N PRO A 365 -20.22 -9.80 12.55
CA PRO A 365 -18.92 -10.15 11.99
C PRO A 365 -18.49 -11.57 12.40
N SER A 366 -17.65 -12.20 11.58
CA SER A 366 -16.87 -13.38 11.99
C SER A 366 -15.71 -12.96 12.90
N GLU A 367 -15.23 -13.88 13.75
CA GLU A 367 -13.95 -13.68 14.42
C GLU A 367 -12.83 -13.48 13.39
N LYS A 368 -11.89 -12.60 13.72
CA LYS A 368 -10.81 -12.18 12.84
C LYS A 368 -9.47 -12.74 13.30
N ARG A 369 -8.68 -13.16 12.32
CA ARG A 369 -7.29 -13.57 12.50
C ARG A 369 -6.50 -12.42 13.15
N ARG A 370 -5.76 -12.69 14.23
CA ARG A 370 -5.10 -11.64 15.01
C ARG A 370 -3.92 -11.04 14.23
N LEU A 371 -3.73 -9.72 14.30
CA LEU A 371 -2.59 -9.03 13.66
C LEU A 371 -1.49 -8.71 14.67
N TYR A 372 -0.24 -8.74 14.23
CA TYR A 372 0.90 -8.18 14.94
C TYR A 372 1.46 -6.95 14.22
N PHE A 373 1.75 -5.89 14.97
CA PHE A 373 2.66 -4.82 14.52
C PHE A 373 3.56 -4.48 15.70
N GLY A 374 4.87 -4.50 15.45
CA GLY A 374 5.91 -4.11 16.40
C GLY A 374 7.05 -3.36 15.73
N PRO A 375 7.97 -2.74 16.50
CA PRO A 375 9.12 -1.99 16.01
C PRO A 375 10.05 -2.75 15.06
N GLU A 376 10.00 -4.08 15.08
CA GLU A 376 10.73 -4.97 14.17
C GLU A 376 10.00 -5.24 12.84
N THR A 377 8.81 -4.66 12.64
CA THR A 377 7.97 -4.87 11.44
C THR A 377 7.82 -3.60 10.58
N PRO A 378 8.88 -3.11 9.92
CA PRO A 378 8.79 -1.94 9.06
C PRO A 378 7.92 -2.22 7.82
N ALA A 379 6.91 -1.39 7.59
CA ALA A 379 5.93 -1.61 6.53
C ALA A 379 6.21 -0.78 5.28
N LEU A 380 6.18 -1.38 4.09
CA LEU A 380 6.16 -0.67 2.83
C LEU A 380 4.76 -0.09 2.59
N ALA A 381 4.69 1.21 2.29
CA ALA A 381 3.44 1.88 1.99
C ALA A 381 2.80 1.35 0.68
N PRO A 382 1.46 1.37 0.57
CA PRO A 382 0.80 1.23 -0.73
C PRO A 382 1.16 2.43 -1.61
N LEU A 383 1.87 2.18 -2.71
CA LEU A 383 2.44 3.18 -3.59
C LEU A 383 1.83 3.04 -4.99
N THR A 384 0.97 3.97 -5.42
CA THR A 384 0.40 3.93 -6.78
C THR A 384 1.50 3.98 -7.84
N THR A 385 1.40 3.13 -8.87
CA THR A 385 2.39 2.88 -9.94
C THR A 385 3.65 2.12 -9.49
N GLN A 386 4.14 2.34 -8.26
CA GLN A 386 5.44 1.81 -7.82
C GLN A 386 5.37 0.64 -6.82
N GLY A 387 4.23 0.40 -6.17
CA GLY A 387 3.98 -0.72 -5.27
C GLY A 387 3.70 -2.04 -5.99
N ASN A 388 4.29 -2.21 -7.17
CA ASN A 388 4.13 -3.38 -8.02
C ASN A 388 4.88 -4.60 -7.45
N LEU A 389 4.46 -5.79 -7.88
CA LEU A 389 4.97 -7.07 -7.36
C LEU A 389 6.53 -7.18 -7.38
N PRO A 390 7.24 -6.80 -8.47
CA PRO A 390 8.71 -6.78 -8.48
C PRO A 390 9.33 -5.89 -7.39
N PHE A 391 8.81 -4.67 -7.22
CA PHE A 391 9.33 -3.74 -6.22
C PHE A 391 9.11 -4.25 -4.79
N ARG A 392 7.93 -4.80 -4.50
CA ARG A 392 7.62 -5.33 -3.16
C ARG A 392 8.46 -6.56 -2.84
N ARG A 393 8.70 -7.46 -3.80
CA ARG A 393 9.61 -8.62 -3.64
C ARG A 393 11.04 -8.16 -3.31
N LEU A 394 11.56 -7.17 -4.04
CA LEU A 394 12.86 -6.56 -3.74
C LEU A 394 12.91 -5.95 -2.33
N CYS A 395 11.85 -5.25 -1.88
CA CYS A 395 11.80 -4.71 -0.52
C CYS A 395 11.78 -5.81 0.55
N VAL A 396 11.03 -6.90 0.36
CA VAL A 396 10.98 -8.03 1.32
C VAL A 396 12.35 -8.70 1.45
N GLU A 397 13.05 -8.94 0.34
CA GLU A 397 14.41 -9.48 0.36
C GLU A 397 15.44 -8.57 1.05
N LEU A 398 15.10 -7.29 1.22
CA LEU A 398 15.92 -6.31 1.91
C LEU A 398 15.41 -6.01 3.33
N GLY A 399 14.57 -6.87 3.92
CA GLY A 399 14.11 -6.75 5.31
C GLY A 399 12.77 -6.03 5.51
N CYS A 400 11.98 -5.82 4.45
CA CYS A 400 10.62 -5.29 4.59
C CYS A 400 9.67 -6.38 5.10
N GLU A 401 9.04 -6.14 6.24
CA GLU A 401 8.24 -7.17 6.90
C GLU A 401 6.75 -7.12 6.57
N LEU A 402 6.24 -6.01 6.06
CA LEU A 402 4.82 -5.86 5.74
C LEU A 402 4.66 -5.10 4.42
N THR A 403 3.92 -5.67 3.47
CA THR A 403 3.70 -5.10 2.14
C THR A 403 2.22 -4.89 1.87
N TYR A 404 1.91 -3.91 1.03
CA TYR A 404 0.54 -3.61 0.60
C TYR A 404 0.46 -3.61 -0.92
N SER A 405 -0.67 -4.07 -1.47
CA SER A 405 -0.98 -3.83 -2.88
C SER A 405 -0.95 -2.34 -3.23
N GLU A 406 -0.83 -2.02 -4.52
CA GLU A 406 -1.27 -0.71 -4.99
C GLU A 406 -2.77 -0.49 -4.67
N MET A 407 -3.21 0.77 -4.67
CA MET A 407 -4.60 1.14 -4.41
C MET A 407 -5.55 0.60 -5.50
N ALA A 408 -6.16 -0.55 -5.26
CA ALA A 408 -7.18 -1.13 -6.13
C ALA A 408 -8.51 -0.37 -5.99
N MET A 409 -9.20 -0.14 -7.11
CA MET A 409 -10.48 0.58 -7.08
C MET A 409 -11.62 -0.43 -6.91
N SER A 410 -12.39 -0.26 -5.83
CA SER A 410 -13.41 -1.22 -5.39
C SER A 410 -14.48 -1.50 -6.46
N MET A 411 -14.90 -0.48 -7.20
CA MET A 411 -15.92 -0.65 -8.26
C MET A 411 -15.36 -1.42 -9.48
N PRO A 412 -14.18 -1.10 -10.04
CA PRO A 412 -13.50 -1.94 -11.02
C PRO A 412 -13.27 -3.40 -10.62
N LEU A 413 -12.98 -3.70 -9.34
CA LEU A 413 -12.93 -5.09 -8.84
C LEU A 413 -14.29 -5.79 -9.03
N LEU A 414 -15.38 -5.17 -8.58
CA LEU A 414 -16.76 -5.65 -8.77
C LEU A 414 -17.20 -5.73 -10.23
N GLN A 415 -16.52 -5.03 -11.15
CA GLN A 415 -16.72 -5.11 -12.59
C GLN A 415 -15.85 -6.16 -13.29
N GLY A 416 -15.04 -6.93 -12.53
CA GLY A 416 -14.14 -7.94 -13.10
C GLY A 416 -12.93 -7.37 -13.84
N THR A 417 -12.55 -6.12 -13.58
CA THR A 417 -11.49 -5.43 -14.34
C THR A 417 -10.13 -6.09 -14.09
N LYS A 418 -9.54 -6.73 -15.12
CA LYS A 418 -8.27 -7.48 -14.98
C LYS A 418 -7.17 -6.64 -14.29
N ALA A 419 -7.06 -5.36 -14.62
CA ALA A 419 -6.04 -4.47 -14.07
C ALA A 419 -6.04 -4.38 -12.54
N ASP A 420 -7.20 -4.16 -11.89
CA ASP A 420 -7.28 -4.08 -10.42
C ASP A 420 -7.04 -5.43 -9.76
N TRP A 421 -7.53 -6.52 -10.36
CA TRP A 421 -7.27 -7.88 -9.88
C TRP A 421 -5.77 -8.24 -9.95
N THR A 422 -5.03 -7.74 -10.94
CA THR A 422 -3.56 -7.92 -11.01
C THR A 422 -2.82 -7.24 -9.85
N LEU A 423 -3.33 -6.13 -9.30
CA LEU A 423 -2.68 -5.43 -8.18
C LEU A 423 -2.64 -6.26 -6.88
N LEU A 424 -3.58 -7.21 -6.76
CA LEU A 424 -3.79 -8.05 -5.58
C LEU A 424 -2.93 -9.32 -5.56
N LYS A 425 -2.19 -9.60 -6.64
CA LYS A 425 -1.25 -10.72 -6.71
C LYS A 425 -0.10 -10.52 -5.70
N ALA A 426 0.30 -11.62 -5.07
CA ALA A 426 1.40 -11.66 -4.10
C ALA A 426 2.41 -12.77 -4.45
N HIS A 427 3.69 -12.57 -4.14
CA HIS A 427 4.75 -13.58 -4.32
C HIS A 427 4.91 -14.42 -3.04
N GLU A 428 5.48 -15.62 -3.11
CA GLU A 428 5.68 -16.52 -1.97
C GLU A 428 6.49 -15.88 -0.82
N SER A 429 7.42 -14.97 -1.15
CA SER A 429 8.14 -14.14 -0.16
C SER A 429 7.22 -13.22 0.66
N GLU A 430 6.10 -12.77 0.10
CA GLU A 430 5.11 -11.93 0.80
C GLU A 430 4.06 -12.75 1.57
N VAL A 431 4.04 -14.08 1.37
CA VAL A 431 3.09 -15.02 2.01
C VAL A 431 3.72 -15.80 3.17
N SER A 432 5.03 -15.68 3.38
CA SER A 432 5.69 -16.17 4.60
C SER A 432 5.43 -15.22 5.80
N PRO A 433 5.55 -15.71 7.05
CA PRO A 433 5.37 -14.89 8.25
C PRO A 433 6.36 -13.72 8.36
N PRO A 434 5.94 -12.56 8.90
CA PRO A 434 6.82 -11.42 9.18
C PRO A 434 7.79 -11.72 10.33
N ALA A 435 8.81 -10.88 10.52
CA ALA A 435 9.64 -10.93 11.73
C ALA A 435 8.81 -10.77 13.01
N PHE A 436 9.22 -11.49 14.05
CA PHE A 436 8.51 -11.54 15.32
C PHE A 436 9.53 -11.66 16.47
N LYS A 437 9.76 -10.55 17.17
CA LYS A 437 10.73 -10.38 18.25
C LYS A 437 10.12 -9.49 19.35
N PRO A 438 9.03 -9.91 19.99
CA PRO A 438 8.28 -9.06 20.90
C PRO A 438 9.09 -8.63 22.12
N GLY A 439 9.29 -7.32 22.26
CA GLY A 439 9.87 -6.72 23.46
C GLY A 439 8.90 -6.73 24.64
N LYS A 440 9.39 -6.42 25.85
CA LYS A 440 8.58 -6.34 27.10
C LYS A 440 7.40 -5.37 27.02
N THR A 441 7.41 -4.44 26.07
CA THR A 441 6.35 -3.44 25.79
C THR A 441 5.38 -3.86 24.68
N ASN A 442 5.72 -4.90 23.91
CA ASN A 442 4.95 -5.33 22.75
C ASN A 442 3.97 -6.40 23.21
N LEU A 443 2.69 -6.04 23.36
CA LEU A 443 1.65 -7.01 23.72
C LEU A 443 1.48 -8.02 22.57
N VAL A 444 1.83 -9.27 22.88
CA VAL A 444 1.58 -10.45 22.05
C VAL A 444 0.46 -11.25 22.69
N PHE A 445 -0.34 -11.90 21.86
CA PHE A 445 -1.45 -12.73 22.30
C PHE A 445 -0.95 -14.15 22.60
N ASP A 446 -1.43 -14.74 23.69
CA ASP A 446 -1.07 -16.10 24.13
C ASP A 446 -1.41 -17.16 23.06
N ASN A 447 -2.33 -16.83 22.14
CA ASN A 447 -2.75 -17.63 20.98
C ASN A 447 -2.40 -16.97 19.63
N TYR A 448 -1.41 -16.07 19.58
CA TYR A 448 -0.91 -15.54 18.30
C TYR A 448 -0.16 -16.63 17.53
N ASP A 449 -0.85 -17.25 16.57
CA ASP A 449 -0.25 -18.18 15.64
C ASP A 449 0.55 -17.40 14.57
N HIS A 450 1.83 -17.18 14.88
CA HIS A 450 2.80 -16.56 13.97
C HIS A 450 2.92 -17.30 12.64
N ALA A 451 2.82 -18.63 12.63
CA ALA A 451 2.92 -19.43 11.41
C ALA A 451 1.71 -19.24 10.47
N ARG A 452 0.58 -18.76 10.99
CA ARG A 452 -0.58 -18.32 10.20
C ARG A 452 -0.53 -16.86 9.78
N ASP A 453 0.41 -16.04 10.25
CA ASP A 453 0.58 -14.65 9.79
C ASP A 453 1.38 -14.56 8.48
N ILE A 454 1.15 -13.50 7.69
CA ILE A 454 1.76 -13.30 6.36
C ILE A 454 2.07 -11.81 6.14
N ARG A 455 2.97 -11.44 5.23
CA ARG A 455 3.36 -10.03 5.01
C ARG A 455 2.34 -9.20 4.20
N PHE A 456 1.66 -9.80 3.23
CA PHE A 456 0.90 -9.07 2.20
C PHE A 456 -0.53 -8.66 2.59
N GLY A 457 -0.85 -7.36 2.55
CA GLY A 457 -2.21 -6.80 2.63
C GLY A 457 -2.73 -6.21 1.32
N ALA A 458 -4.05 -6.14 1.14
CA ALA A 458 -4.67 -5.45 0.01
C ALA A 458 -5.16 -4.06 0.42
N GLN A 459 -4.76 -3.00 -0.28
CA GLN A 459 -5.40 -1.68 -0.13
C GLN A 459 -6.45 -1.45 -1.22
N ILE A 460 -7.69 -1.14 -0.79
CA ILE A 460 -8.77 -0.71 -1.67
C ILE A 460 -9.16 0.75 -1.47
N SER A 461 -9.73 1.35 -2.52
CA SER A 461 -10.35 2.67 -2.48
C SER A 461 -11.79 2.60 -2.99
N GLY A 462 -12.70 3.32 -2.33
CA GLY A 462 -14.11 3.38 -2.67
C GLY A 462 -14.76 4.63 -2.12
N ASN A 463 -15.94 4.97 -2.67
CA ASN A 463 -16.66 6.20 -2.36
C ASN A 463 -18.08 5.97 -1.81
N GLN A 464 -18.54 4.72 -1.65
CA GLN A 464 -19.84 4.40 -1.04
C GLN A 464 -19.73 3.13 -0.17
N PRO A 465 -20.49 3.02 0.94
CA PRO A 465 -20.47 1.84 1.81
C PRO A 465 -20.72 0.54 1.05
N TRP A 466 -21.78 0.48 0.22
CA TRP A 466 -22.13 -0.73 -0.53
C TRP A 466 -21.01 -1.25 -1.44
N ILE A 467 -20.21 -0.36 -2.02
CA ILE A 467 -19.11 -0.74 -2.93
C ILE A 467 -17.99 -1.41 -2.14
N VAL A 468 -17.58 -0.83 -1.01
CA VAL A 468 -16.47 -1.38 -0.22
C VAL A 468 -16.89 -2.62 0.58
N THR A 469 -18.15 -2.70 1.02
CA THR A 469 -18.75 -3.91 1.62
C THR A 469 -18.67 -5.08 0.63
N LYS A 470 -19.17 -4.90 -0.60
CA LYS A 470 -19.10 -5.94 -1.65
C LYS A 470 -17.66 -6.22 -2.11
N ALA A 471 -16.78 -5.23 -2.09
CA ALA A 471 -15.36 -5.43 -2.40
C ALA A 471 -14.66 -6.30 -1.35
N ALA A 472 -14.90 -6.06 -0.06
CA ALA A 472 -14.36 -6.90 1.02
C ALA A 472 -14.88 -8.34 0.94
N ASP A 473 -16.14 -8.53 0.56
CA ASP A 473 -16.76 -9.83 0.30
C ASP A 473 -16.05 -10.61 -0.83
N VAL A 474 -15.86 -10.00 -2.01
CA VAL A 474 -15.15 -10.68 -3.12
C VAL A 474 -13.65 -10.89 -2.85
N LEU A 475 -13.02 -10.02 -2.07
CA LEU A 475 -11.64 -10.22 -1.63
C LEU A 475 -11.53 -11.42 -0.68
N ASN A 476 -12.44 -11.55 0.28
CA ASN A 476 -12.51 -12.71 1.17
C ASN A 476 -12.80 -14.01 0.39
N ARG A 477 -13.67 -13.96 -0.62
CA ARG A 477 -14.00 -15.14 -1.45
C ARG A 477 -12.89 -15.55 -2.42
N PHE A 478 -12.13 -14.62 -2.99
CA PHE A 478 -11.22 -14.90 -4.12
C PHE A 478 -9.74 -14.56 -3.89
N CYS A 479 -9.37 -13.97 -2.75
CA CYS A 479 -7.98 -13.69 -2.37
C CYS A 479 -7.65 -14.32 -1.01
N PRO A 480 -7.45 -15.65 -0.94
CA PRO A 480 -7.27 -16.37 0.32
C PRO A 480 -5.94 -16.09 1.02
N LYS A 481 -4.99 -15.42 0.36
CA LYS A 481 -3.70 -15.01 0.95
C LYS A 481 -3.66 -13.48 1.12
N LEU A 482 -4.56 -12.96 1.95
CA LEU A 482 -4.56 -11.57 2.40
C LEU A 482 -4.37 -11.49 3.91
N ARG A 483 -3.38 -10.71 4.34
CA ARG A 483 -3.14 -10.42 5.75
C ARG A 483 -4.28 -9.61 6.35
N LEU A 484 -4.74 -8.62 5.58
CA LEU A 484 -5.69 -7.57 5.94
C LEU A 484 -6.27 -6.94 4.66
N ILE A 485 -7.36 -6.19 4.82
CA ILE A 485 -7.90 -5.28 3.80
C ILE A 485 -7.85 -3.85 4.35
N ASP A 486 -7.05 -3.00 3.73
CA ASP A 486 -6.90 -1.59 4.10
C ASP A 486 -7.81 -0.68 3.27
N LEU A 487 -8.56 0.19 3.94
CA LEU A 487 -9.35 1.23 3.28
C LEU A 487 -8.51 2.51 3.11
N ASN A 488 -8.29 2.91 1.86
CA ASN A 488 -7.63 4.16 1.55
C ASN A 488 -8.55 5.36 1.87
N CYS A 489 -8.20 6.07 2.94
CA CYS A 489 -8.83 7.31 3.38
C CYS A 489 -7.88 8.52 3.26
N GLY A 490 -6.74 8.36 2.58
CA GLY A 490 -5.64 9.33 2.59
C GLY A 490 -5.17 9.81 1.21
N CYS A 491 -5.62 9.19 0.11
CA CYS A 491 -5.20 9.54 -1.24
C CYS A 491 -5.64 10.97 -1.61
N PRO A 492 -4.71 11.88 -1.97
CA PRO A 492 -5.03 13.27 -2.28
C PRO A 492 -5.33 13.52 -3.77
N ILE A 493 -5.34 12.48 -4.61
CA ILE A 493 -5.59 12.60 -6.06
C ILE A 493 -6.96 13.22 -6.30
N ASP A 494 -7.01 14.26 -7.13
CA ASP A 494 -8.23 15.08 -7.28
C ASP A 494 -9.42 14.30 -7.84
N MET A 495 -9.18 13.31 -8.72
CA MET A 495 -10.23 12.43 -9.25
C MET A 495 -10.87 11.58 -8.14
N VAL A 496 -10.03 10.93 -7.32
CA VAL A 496 -10.47 10.08 -6.19
C VAL A 496 -11.23 10.92 -5.16
N PHE A 497 -10.68 12.09 -4.80
CA PHE A 497 -11.32 13.04 -3.88
C PHE A 497 -12.68 13.52 -4.40
N LYS A 498 -12.77 13.98 -5.66
CA LYS A 498 -14.02 14.48 -6.26
C LYS A 498 -15.09 13.39 -6.40
N SER A 499 -14.70 12.12 -6.54
CA SER A 499 -15.65 11.01 -6.49
C SER A 499 -16.20 10.73 -5.09
N GLY A 500 -15.62 11.31 -4.04
CA GLY A 500 -16.00 11.08 -2.64
C GLY A 500 -15.25 9.91 -1.97
N GLY A 501 -14.11 9.48 -2.53
CA GLY A 501 -13.21 8.47 -1.95
C GLY A 501 -11.88 9.07 -1.48
N GLY A 502 -10.97 8.22 -1.00
CA GLY A 502 -9.65 8.66 -0.52
C GLY A 502 -9.78 9.70 0.60
N SER A 503 -9.02 10.79 0.51
CA SER A 503 -9.05 11.85 1.54
C SER A 503 -10.38 12.61 1.68
N ALA A 504 -11.38 12.39 0.81
CA ALA A 504 -12.72 12.96 0.99
C ALA A 504 -13.47 12.30 2.18
N LEU A 505 -13.11 11.05 2.52
CA LEU A 505 -13.69 10.33 3.64
C LEU A 505 -13.36 10.97 5.01
N LEU A 506 -12.31 11.79 5.07
CA LEU A 506 -11.86 12.49 6.29
C LEU A 506 -12.85 13.58 6.77
N GLU A 507 -13.75 14.04 5.91
CA GLU A 507 -14.86 14.95 6.26
C GLU A 507 -16.20 14.20 6.38
N ALA A 508 -16.28 12.94 5.93
CA ALA A 508 -17.49 12.13 5.89
C ALA A 508 -17.48 11.01 6.96
N GLN A 509 -17.22 11.38 8.22
CA GLN A 509 -16.93 10.43 9.32
C GLN A 509 -17.98 9.32 9.52
N GLY A 510 -19.28 9.64 9.49
CA GLY A 510 -20.34 8.63 9.62
C GLY A 510 -20.42 7.67 8.43
N LYS A 511 -20.04 8.12 7.24
CA LYS A 511 -19.94 7.28 6.04
C LYS A 511 -18.72 6.35 6.11
N LEU A 512 -17.60 6.85 6.64
CA LEU A 512 -16.39 6.08 6.88
C LEU A 512 -16.61 4.98 7.93
N GLU A 513 -17.31 5.29 9.03
CA GLU A 513 -17.70 4.28 10.03
C GLU A 513 -18.53 3.15 9.41
N ARG A 514 -19.55 3.52 8.63
CA ARG A 514 -20.41 2.60 7.88
C ARG A 514 -19.63 1.73 6.88
N MET A 515 -18.66 2.30 6.18
CA MET A 515 -17.74 1.58 5.30
C MET A 515 -16.96 0.50 6.06
N ILE A 516 -16.35 0.86 7.20
CA ILE A 516 -15.54 -0.08 7.99
C ILE A 516 -16.40 -1.18 8.61
N ARG A 517 -17.59 -0.86 9.16
CA ARG A 517 -18.54 -1.88 9.65
C ARG A 517 -18.94 -2.87 8.53
N GLY A 518 -19.29 -2.36 7.35
CA GLY A 518 -19.66 -3.19 6.20
C GLY A 518 -18.53 -4.10 5.72
N MET A 519 -17.31 -3.56 5.62
CA MET A 519 -16.11 -4.36 5.32
C MET A 519 -15.86 -5.41 6.40
N ASN A 520 -15.95 -5.04 7.68
CA ASN A 520 -15.70 -5.94 8.80
C ASN A 520 -16.69 -7.11 8.86
N VAL A 521 -17.95 -6.92 8.49
CA VAL A 521 -18.91 -8.05 8.47
C VAL A 521 -18.68 -8.98 7.27
N MET A 522 -18.21 -8.46 6.13
CA MET A 522 -18.01 -9.25 4.90
C MET A 522 -16.64 -9.93 4.76
N SER A 523 -15.60 -9.48 5.47
CA SER A 523 -14.22 -9.90 5.20
C SER A 523 -13.79 -11.27 5.74
N GLY A 524 -14.70 -12.12 6.22
CA GLY A 524 -14.36 -13.43 6.78
C GLY A 524 -13.34 -13.33 7.92
N GLU A 525 -12.31 -14.18 7.96
CA GLU A 525 -11.25 -14.04 8.98
C GLU A 525 -10.34 -12.80 8.78
N ILE A 526 -10.43 -12.10 7.64
CA ILE A 526 -9.47 -11.06 7.24
C ILE A 526 -9.73 -9.74 7.99
N PRO A 527 -8.77 -9.21 8.77
CA PRO A 527 -8.87 -7.93 9.46
C PRO A 527 -9.02 -6.72 8.52
N ILE A 528 -9.73 -5.69 9.00
CA ILE A 528 -9.86 -4.39 8.31
C ILE A 528 -8.94 -3.35 8.94
N THR A 529 -8.23 -2.57 8.11
CA THR A 529 -7.42 -1.42 8.54
C THR A 529 -7.81 -0.16 7.76
N ALA A 530 -7.34 1.01 8.19
CA ALA A 530 -7.56 2.27 7.46
C ALA A 530 -6.31 3.16 7.41
N LYS A 531 -5.98 3.66 6.22
CA LYS A 531 -4.90 4.64 6.03
C LYS A 531 -5.43 6.05 5.83
N ILE A 532 -5.22 6.92 6.83
CA ILE A 532 -5.73 8.30 6.90
C ILE A 532 -4.60 9.36 6.72
N ARG A 533 -5.01 10.62 6.70
CA ARG A 533 -4.18 11.84 6.77
C ARG A 533 -4.62 12.70 7.95
N THR A 534 -3.86 13.71 8.33
CA THR A 534 -4.21 14.60 9.46
C THR A 534 -5.56 15.31 9.29
N GLY A 535 -5.93 15.60 8.05
CA GLY A 535 -7.24 16.12 7.63
C GLY A 535 -7.27 16.50 6.15
N VAL A 536 -8.36 17.13 5.69
CA VAL A 536 -8.43 17.69 4.33
C VAL A 536 -7.63 18.99 4.23
N LYS A 537 -7.79 19.88 5.21
CA LYS A 537 -7.11 21.19 5.30
C LYS A 537 -6.12 21.20 6.44
N ASN A 538 -5.03 21.97 6.32
CA ASN A 538 -4.06 22.07 7.41
C ASN A 538 -4.63 22.77 8.66
N SER A 539 -5.44 23.80 8.46
CA SER A 539 -6.04 24.61 9.54
C SER A 539 -7.22 23.93 10.26
N ARG A 540 -7.65 22.76 9.80
CA ARG A 540 -8.75 21.98 10.40
C ARG A 540 -8.45 20.49 10.30
N PRO A 541 -7.52 19.98 11.12
CA PRO A 541 -7.25 18.55 11.15
C PRO A 541 -8.45 17.79 11.74
N THR A 542 -8.67 16.57 11.29
CA THR A 542 -9.82 15.73 11.66
C THR A 542 -9.41 14.34 12.19
N ALA A 543 -8.12 14.00 12.17
CA ALA A 543 -7.64 12.68 12.56
C ALA A 543 -8.09 12.21 13.97
N PRO A 544 -7.98 12.97 15.07
CA PRO A 544 -8.48 12.58 16.40
C PRO A 544 -9.95 12.14 16.41
N ALA A 545 -10.82 12.91 15.75
CA ALA A 545 -12.24 12.59 15.64
C ALA A 545 -12.48 11.32 14.81
N ILE A 546 -11.72 11.13 13.73
CA ILE A 546 -11.77 9.90 12.90
C ILE A 546 -11.26 8.69 13.68
N ILE A 547 -10.14 8.81 14.39
CA ILE A 547 -9.56 7.73 15.20
C ILE A 547 -10.57 7.32 16.29
N SER A 548 -11.16 8.28 17.01
CA SER A 548 -12.24 8.00 17.98
C SER A 548 -13.43 7.27 17.34
N LYS A 549 -13.84 7.70 16.14
CA LYS A 549 -14.93 7.09 15.37
C LYS A 549 -14.62 5.66 14.94
N LEU A 550 -13.41 5.41 14.46
CA LEU A 550 -12.95 4.09 14.03
C LEU A 550 -12.69 3.15 15.20
N ALA A 551 -12.36 3.69 16.38
CA ALA A 551 -12.07 2.92 17.58
C ALA A 551 -13.32 2.45 18.32
N PHE A 552 -14.35 3.30 18.44
CA PHE A 552 -15.53 3.01 19.27
C PHE A 552 -16.88 3.20 18.55
N GLY A 553 -16.89 3.74 17.33
CA GLY A 553 -18.11 4.10 16.63
C GLY A 553 -18.69 5.46 17.06
N SER A 554 -19.81 5.83 16.42
CA SER A 554 -20.64 6.97 16.83
C SER A 554 -21.19 6.77 18.24
N ARG A 555 -21.65 7.84 18.90
CA ARG A 555 -22.34 7.71 20.19
C ARG A 555 -23.56 6.79 20.06
N GLU A 556 -24.29 6.97 18.96
CA GLU A 556 -25.51 6.23 18.61
C GLU A 556 -25.28 4.75 18.29
N HIS A 557 -24.08 4.37 17.82
CA HIS A 557 -23.73 2.97 17.55
C HIS A 557 -22.91 2.33 18.66
N ARG A 558 -22.19 3.09 19.49
CA ARG A 558 -21.24 2.55 20.49
C ARG A 558 -21.93 1.64 21.50
N GLU A 559 -23.08 2.07 22.01
CA GLU A 559 -23.85 1.37 23.06
C GLU A 559 -24.53 0.09 22.52
N ARG A 560 -24.93 0.04 21.24
CA ARG A 560 -25.70 -1.07 20.64
C ARG A 560 -24.91 -1.98 19.71
N LEU A 561 -23.97 -1.42 18.94
CA LEU A 561 -23.20 -2.10 17.89
C LEU A 561 -21.71 -2.18 18.20
N GLY A 562 -21.27 -1.71 19.37
CA GLY A 562 -19.86 -1.68 19.77
C GLY A 562 -18.96 -0.93 18.78
N ALA A 563 -17.69 -1.34 18.75
CA ALA A 563 -16.70 -0.78 17.86
C ALA A 563 -16.94 -1.17 16.37
N PRO A 564 -16.43 -0.39 15.40
CA PRO A 564 -16.52 -0.74 13.97
C PRO A 564 -15.68 -1.95 13.51
N GLY A 565 -14.77 -2.46 14.35
CA GLY A 565 -13.84 -3.54 13.99
C GLY A 565 -12.57 -3.10 13.22
N CYS A 566 -12.15 -1.84 13.34
CA CYS A 566 -10.88 -1.39 12.74
C CYS A 566 -9.68 -1.91 13.55
N ALA A 567 -8.87 -2.78 12.96
CA ALA A 567 -7.73 -3.44 13.65
C ALA A 567 -6.48 -2.57 13.74
N ALA A 568 -6.24 -1.73 12.72
CA ALA A 568 -5.11 -0.81 12.70
C ALA A 568 -5.43 0.47 11.92
N ILE A 569 -4.84 1.58 12.36
CA ILE A 569 -4.94 2.88 11.70
C ILE A 569 -3.54 3.37 11.36
N THR A 570 -3.31 3.70 10.08
CA THR A 570 -2.06 4.35 9.66
C THR A 570 -2.30 5.84 9.43
N LEU A 571 -1.58 6.72 10.12
CA LEU A 571 -1.67 8.17 9.94
C LEU A 571 -0.48 8.70 9.13
N HIS A 572 -0.75 9.23 7.93
CA HIS A 572 0.21 10.09 7.24
C HIS A 572 0.21 11.48 7.88
N GLY A 573 1.38 11.94 8.35
CA GLY A 573 1.57 13.22 9.05
C GLY A 573 1.42 14.47 8.17
N ARG A 574 0.57 14.45 7.15
CA ARG A 574 0.24 15.59 6.31
C ARG A 574 -1.27 15.66 6.08
N SER A 575 -1.80 16.86 5.90
CA SER A 575 -3.14 17.05 5.37
C SER A 575 -3.20 16.73 3.87
N ARG A 576 -4.40 16.59 3.30
CA ARG A 576 -4.57 16.47 1.84
C ARG A 576 -3.99 17.68 1.11
N GLU A 577 -4.33 18.88 1.59
CA GLU A 577 -3.91 20.18 1.05
C GLU A 577 -2.40 20.32 0.94
N GLN A 578 -1.65 19.92 1.97
CA GLN A 578 -0.18 19.90 1.96
C GLN A 578 0.42 18.97 0.90
N ARG A 579 -0.33 17.99 0.36
CA ARG A 579 0.14 16.91 -0.53
C ARG A 579 1.45 16.28 -0.04
N TYR A 580 2.58 16.79 -0.53
CA TYR A 580 3.95 16.44 -0.13
C TYR A 580 4.87 17.66 0.08
N THR A 581 4.39 18.90 -0.11
CA THR A 581 5.18 20.17 -0.18
C THR A 581 5.63 20.73 1.17
N LYS A 582 5.26 20.08 2.28
CA LYS A 582 5.69 20.36 3.66
C LYS A 582 6.25 19.08 4.26
N ARG A 583 7.00 19.16 5.36
CA ARG A 583 7.44 17.97 6.12
C ARG A 583 6.24 17.26 6.76
N ALA A 584 6.38 15.96 7.03
CA ALA A 584 5.43 15.22 7.87
C ALA A 584 5.52 15.68 9.33
N ASP A 585 4.38 15.93 9.95
CA ASP A 585 4.24 16.30 11.36
C ASP A 585 4.20 15.06 12.24
N TRP A 586 5.36 14.70 12.79
CA TRP A 586 5.52 13.55 13.69
C TRP A 586 5.13 13.85 15.14
N SER A 587 5.09 15.12 15.55
CA SER A 587 4.54 15.53 16.85
C SER A 587 3.05 15.26 16.89
N TYR A 588 2.33 15.66 15.84
CA TYR A 588 0.90 15.40 15.69
C TYR A 588 0.56 13.91 15.52
N ILE A 589 1.46 13.12 14.91
CA ILE A 589 1.35 11.64 14.95
C ILE A 589 1.47 11.14 16.40
N GLY A 590 2.38 11.70 17.21
CA GLY A 590 2.53 11.35 18.63
C GLY A 590 1.31 11.68 19.48
N GLU A 591 0.67 12.84 19.25
CA GLU A 591 -0.62 13.19 19.87
C GLU A 591 -1.70 12.15 19.52
N CYS A 592 -1.81 11.78 18.24
CA CYS A 592 -2.75 10.75 17.79
C CYS A 592 -2.43 9.34 18.33
N ALA A 593 -1.15 9.01 18.51
CA ALA A 593 -0.72 7.75 19.11
C ALA A 593 -1.06 7.69 20.60
N ALA A 594 -0.86 8.79 21.35
CA ALA A 594 -1.29 8.91 22.74
C ALA A 594 -2.81 8.75 22.89
N ILE A 595 -3.59 9.27 21.95
CA ILE A 595 -5.03 9.05 21.87
C ILE A 595 -5.37 7.56 21.69
N VAL A 596 -4.73 6.85 20.74
CA VAL A 596 -4.95 5.39 20.56
C VAL A 596 -4.50 4.58 21.79
N LYS A 597 -3.37 4.94 22.40
CA LYS A 597 -2.88 4.29 23.64
C LYS A 597 -3.90 4.47 24.78
N SER A 598 -4.38 5.68 24.99
CA SER A 598 -5.43 5.99 25.96
C SER A 598 -6.71 5.21 25.67
N TYR A 599 -7.08 4.98 24.41
CA TYR A 599 -8.22 4.13 24.05
C TYR A 599 -8.00 2.65 24.38
N ASN A 600 -6.81 2.12 24.12
CA ASN A 600 -6.44 0.76 24.46
C ASN A 600 -6.43 0.54 25.99
N GLU A 601 -6.04 1.55 26.77
CA GLU A 601 -6.06 1.54 28.24
C GLU A 601 -7.49 1.70 28.82
N GLN A 602 -8.24 2.69 28.34
CA GLN A 602 -9.59 3.01 28.84
C GLN A 602 -10.64 1.96 28.48
N LYS A 603 -10.37 1.07 27.51
CA LYS A 603 -11.33 0.06 27.08
C LYS A 603 -11.82 -0.84 28.21
N HIS A 604 -10.94 -1.26 29.12
CA HIS A 604 -11.33 -2.06 30.28
C HIS A 604 -12.25 -1.27 31.24
N ALA A 605 -11.99 0.02 31.44
CA ALA A 605 -12.84 0.89 32.26
C ALA A 605 -14.21 1.19 31.62
N LEU A 606 -14.28 1.29 30.28
CA LEU A 606 -15.54 1.39 29.53
C LEU A 606 -16.32 0.07 29.48
N THR A 607 -15.70 -1.05 29.86
CA THR A 607 -16.34 -2.37 29.96
C THR A 607 -16.98 -2.59 31.34
N ASP A 608 -16.86 -1.64 32.26
CA ASP A 608 -17.53 -1.64 33.59
C ASP A 608 -19.01 -1.20 33.48
N THR A 609 -19.71 -1.77 32.49
CA THR A 609 -21.17 -1.74 32.35
C THR A 609 -21.65 -3.18 32.16
N ALA A 610 -22.88 -3.50 32.55
CA ALA A 610 -23.35 -4.89 32.74
C ALA A 610 -23.45 -5.76 31.46
N ALA A 611 -22.91 -5.32 30.32
CA ALA A 611 -22.80 -6.10 29.09
C ALA A 611 -21.36 -6.00 28.54
N GLU A 612 -20.64 -7.12 28.51
CA GLU A 612 -19.32 -7.18 27.86
C GLU A 612 -19.46 -6.89 26.35
N PRO A 613 -18.54 -6.11 25.75
CA PRO A 613 -18.61 -5.78 24.33
C PRO A 613 -18.31 -7.02 23.47
N ASP A 614 -19.21 -7.30 22.52
CA ASP A 614 -19.16 -8.49 21.67
C ASP A 614 -17.79 -8.64 20.96
N PRO A 615 -17.06 -9.77 21.16
CA PRO A 615 -15.73 -9.99 20.61
C PRO A 615 -15.61 -9.84 19.09
N SER A 616 -16.69 -10.04 18.33
CA SER A 616 -16.71 -9.86 16.87
C SER A 616 -16.70 -8.39 16.43
N THR A 617 -17.12 -7.48 17.31
CA THR A 617 -17.14 -6.02 17.06
C THR A 617 -15.83 -5.34 17.48
N LEU A 618 -15.07 -5.99 18.35
CA LEU A 618 -13.81 -5.47 18.87
C LEU A 618 -12.71 -5.46 17.78
N PRO A 619 -11.71 -4.57 17.89
CA PRO A 619 -10.49 -4.66 17.12
C PRO A 619 -9.78 -6.02 17.28
N ASN A 620 -8.98 -6.42 16.29
CA ASN A 620 -8.58 -7.81 16.10
C ASN A 620 -7.30 -8.21 16.87
N ALA A 621 -7.33 -7.99 18.18
CA ALA A 621 -6.26 -8.26 19.16
C ALA A 621 -6.87 -8.85 20.45
N LYS A 622 -6.08 -9.47 21.35
CA LYS A 622 -6.55 -10.15 22.57
C LYS A 622 -7.56 -9.31 23.37
N ASP A 623 -7.13 -8.12 23.78
CA ASP A 623 -7.96 -7.14 24.51
C ASP A 623 -8.68 -6.18 23.54
N GLY A 624 -8.80 -6.57 22.27
CA GLY A 624 -9.14 -5.73 21.12
C GLY A 624 -8.50 -4.34 21.12
N ARG A 625 -7.17 -4.34 21.27
CA ARG A 625 -6.23 -3.25 20.97
C ARG A 625 -6.30 -2.84 19.50
N ILE A 626 -6.19 -1.55 19.22
CA ILE A 626 -5.96 -1.01 17.87
C ILE A 626 -4.48 -0.70 17.72
N PHE A 627 -3.88 -1.14 16.61
CA PHE A 627 -2.51 -0.77 16.25
C PHE A 627 -2.48 0.58 15.54
N PHE A 628 -1.44 1.37 15.79
CA PHE A 628 -1.28 2.70 15.24
C PHE A 628 0.09 2.87 14.56
N LEU A 629 0.05 3.09 13.25
CA LEU A 629 1.24 3.21 12.42
C LEU A 629 1.50 4.67 12.03
N GLY A 630 2.72 5.14 12.28
CA GLY A 630 3.18 6.42 11.79
C GLY A 630 3.60 6.36 10.32
N ASN A 631 3.36 7.42 9.54
CA ASN A 631 3.78 7.47 8.15
C ASN A 631 4.20 8.88 7.72
N GLY A 632 5.33 8.96 7.00
CA GLY A 632 5.82 10.16 6.34
C GLY A 632 7.30 10.41 6.57
N ASP A 633 8.03 10.70 5.51
CA ASP A 633 9.39 11.26 5.51
C ASP A 633 10.53 10.51 6.23
N CYS A 634 10.28 9.32 6.79
CA CYS A 634 11.31 8.40 7.25
C CYS A 634 12.25 7.99 6.09
N TYR A 635 13.55 8.27 6.22
CA TYR A 635 14.57 8.03 5.20
C TYR A 635 15.87 7.37 5.72
N SER A 636 15.97 7.17 7.04
CA SER A 636 17.07 6.50 7.71
C SER A 636 16.59 5.61 8.87
N HIS A 637 17.41 4.64 9.28
CA HIS A 637 17.14 3.83 10.47
C HIS A 637 17.10 4.67 11.77
N VAL A 638 17.84 5.79 11.82
CA VAL A 638 17.79 6.73 12.95
C VAL A 638 16.41 7.37 13.04
N GLU A 639 15.91 7.95 11.94
CA GLU A 639 14.56 8.52 11.90
C GLU A 639 13.49 7.47 12.22
N TYR A 640 13.61 6.24 11.67
CA TYR A 640 12.69 5.14 11.98
C TYR A 640 12.61 4.87 13.49
N ARG A 641 13.76 4.73 14.15
CA ARG A 641 13.87 4.51 15.60
C ARG A 641 13.32 5.70 16.38
N GLU A 642 13.73 6.92 16.04
CA GLU A 642 13.25 8.14 16.69
C GLU A 642 11.73 8.33 16.58
N HIS A 643 11.14 7.98 15.43
CA HIS A 643 9.69 8.06 15.22
C HIS A 643 8.93 7.08 16.13
N ILE A 644 9.47 5.87 16.35
CA ILE A 644 8.89 4.90 17.28
C ILE A 644 9.04 5.40 18.73
N GLU A 645 10.23 5.83 19.13
CA GLU A 645 10.52 6.27 20.51
C GLU A 645 9.77 7.56 20.89
N LYS A 646 9.80 8.58 20.03
CA LYS A 646 9.24 9.92 20.30
C LYS A 646 7.73 9.96 20.07
N SER A 647 7.24 9.41 18.95
CA SER A 647 5.81 9.42 18.61
C SER A 647 5.05 8.20 19.15
N ARG A 648 5.72 7.20 19.74
CA ARG A 648 5.10 6.03 20.40
C ARG A 648 4.12 5.26 19.51
N VAL A 649 4.44 5.17 18.22
CA VAL A 649 3.72 4.35 17.23
C VAL A 649 4.18 2.90 17.32
N ASP A 650 3.33 1.94 16.94
CA ASP A 650 3.67 0.51 17.00
C ASP A 650 4.73 0.13 15.96
N THR A 651 4.68 0.76 14.78
CA THR A 651 5.71 0.71 13.73
C THR A 651 5.56 1.90 12.78
N VAL A 652 6.56 2.12 11.91
CA VAL A 652 6.52 3.13 10.85
C VAL A 652 6.28 2.48 9.49
N MET A 653 5.34 3.04 8.74
CA MET A 653 5.13 2.74 7.34
C MET A 653 5.97 3.70 6.48
N ILE A 654 6.79 3.15 5.59
CA ILE A 654 7.80 3.85 4.77
C ILE A 654 7.29 3.93 3.32
N GLY A 655 7.34 5.14 2.74
CA GLY A 655 6.95 5.38 1.35
C GLY A 655 8.17 5.74 0.48
N ARG A 656 8.29 7.02 0.14
CA ARG A 656 9.36 7.55 -0.73
C ARG A 656 10.78 7.17 -0.29
N GLY A 657 11.03 7.02 1.01
CA GLY A 657 12.33 6.57 1.51
C GLY A 657 12.75 5.21 0.94
N ALA A 658 11.81 4.26 0.83
CA ALA A 658 12.05 2.96 0.20
C ALA A 658 12.21 3.06 -1.32
N LEU A 659 11.47 3.95 -2.00
CA LEU A 659 11.63 4.17 -3.45
C LEU A 659 13.01 4.73 -3.82
N ILE A 660 13.53 5.65 -3.01
CA ILE A 660 14.88 6.18 -3.21
C ILE A 660 15.94 5.15 -2.80
N LYS A 661 15.67 4.40 -1.72
CA LYS A 661 16.65 3.52 -1.07
C LYS A 661 15.98 2.23 -0.53
N PRO A 662 15.78 1.16 -1.35
CA PRO A 662 15.08 -0.04 -0.90
C PRO A 662 15.74 -0.75 0.28
N TRP A 663 17.07 -0.68 0.39
CA TRP A 663 17.83 -1.23 1.52
C TRP A 663 17.74 -0.39 2.80
N LEU A 664 16.86 0.63 2.85
CA LEU A 664 16.47 1.28 4.09
C LEU A 664 15.86 0.29 5.10
N PHE A 665 15.19 -0.76 4.63
CA PHE A 665 14.72 -1.84 5.49
C PHE A 665 15.89 -2.62 6.13
N GLU A 666 16.95 -2.90 5.36
CA GLU A 666 18.18 -3.55 5.82
C GLU A 666 18.95 -2.66 6.82
N GLU A 667 18.95 -1.34 6.61
CA GLU A 667 19.47 -0.37 7.60
C GLU A 667 18.70 -0.40 8.92
N ILE A 668 17.36 -0.53 8.85
CA ILE A 668 16.49 -0.60 10.03
C ILE A 668 16.75 -1.89 10.81
N GLU A 669 16.78 -3.04 10.12
CA GLU A 669 17.07 -4.34 10.74
C GLU A 669 18.45 -4.36 11.41
N LYS A 670 19.48 -3.86 10.72
CA LYS A 670 20.86 -3.81 11.23
C LYS A 670 21.12 -2.64 12.19
N GLY A 671 20.19 -1.70 12.30
CA GLY A 671 20.29 -0.51 13.15
C GLY A 671 21.43 0.44 12.79
N GLN A 672 21.94 0.42 11.56
CA GLN A 672 23.11 1.17 11.08
C GLN A 672 22.93 1.71 9.64
N TYR A 673 23.74 2.68 9.25
CA TYR A 673 23.79 3.20 7.88
C TYR A 673 24.48 2.22 6.93
N LEU A 674 23.98 2.08 5.70
CA LEU A 674 24.54 1.18 4.68
C LEU A 674 24.84 1.94 3.39
N ASP A 675 26.11 2.27 3.20
CA ASP A 675 26.58 2.99 2.01
C ASP A 675 26.85 2.06 0.82
N LYS A 676 25.76 1.53 0.24
CA LYS A 676 25.85 0.59 -0.89
C LYS A 676 26.59 1.21 -2.08
N SER A 677 27.60 0.49 -2.56
CA SER A 677 28.37 0.82 -3.76
C SER A 677 27.48 0.88 -5.01
N ALA A 678 27.97 1.54 -6.08
CA ALA A 678 27.27 1.56 -7.36
C ALA A 678 26.98 0.15 -7.91
N THR A 679 27.91 -0.80 -7.72
CA THR A 679 27.74 -2.20 -8.15
C THR A 679 26.66 -2.93 -7.36
N GLU A 680 26.62 -2.79 -6.01
CA GLU A 680 25.52 -3.36 -5.21
C GLU A 680 24.16 -2.76 -5.60
N ARG A 681 24.12 -1.45 -5.88
CA ARG A 681 22.89 -0.78 -6.35
C ARG A 681 22.46 -1.25 -7.73
N LEU A 682 23.41 -1.61 -8.60
CA LEU A 682 23.14 -2.19 -9.92
C LEU A 682 22.54 -3.60 -9.79
N VAL A 683 22.97 -4.41 -8.82
CA VAL A 683 22.35 -5.72 -8.52
C VAL A 683 20.87 -5.58 -8.11
N TYR A 684 20.47 -4.50 -7.44
CA TYR A 684 19.05 -4.25 -7.14
C TYR A 684 18.23 -3.92 -8.40
N ILE A 685 18.83 -3.23 -9.38
CA ILE A 685 18.23 -3.01 -10.70
C ILE A 685 18.09 -4.34 -11.44
N GLU A 686 19.12 -5.20 -11.43
CA GLU A 686 19.06 -6.54 -11.99
C GLU A 686 17.93 -7.38 -11.38
N LYS A 687 17.85 -7.44 -10.05
CA LYS A 687 16.79 -8.15 -9.33
C LYS A 687 15.41 -7.65 -9.74
N PHE A 688 15.21 -6.34 -9.80
CA PHE A 688 13.94 -5.76 -10.26
C PHE A 688 13.62 -6.20 -11.71
N VAL A 689 14.61 -6.24 -12.60
CA VAL A 689 14.41 -6.74 -13.98
C VAL A 689 14.01 -8.20 -13.98
N ARG A 690 14.74 -9.09 -13.28
CA ARG A 690 14.40 -10.52 -13.20
C ARG A 690 12.98 -10.72 -12.67
N TYR A 691 12.60 -10.02 -11.60
CA TYR A 691 11.25 -10.09 -11.03
C TYR A 691 10.19 -9.46 -11.94
N GLY A 692 10.55 -8.46 -12.73
CA GLY A 692 9.68 -7.86 -13.74
C GLY A 692 9.39 -8.80 -14.91
N LEU A 693 10.40 -9.53 -15.40
CA LEU A 693 10.24 -10.55 -16.43
C LEU A 693 9.40 -11.74 -15.92
N ASP A 694 9.62 -12.14 -14.66
CA ASP A 694 8.80 -13.15 -13.96
C ASP A 694 7.35 -12.68 -13.72
N ALA A 695 7.12 -11.39 -13.43
CA ALA A 695 5.78 -10.83 -13.18
C ALA A 695 5.00 -10.49 -14.45
N TRP A 696 5.63 -9.91 -15.47
CA TRP A 696 4.98 -9.35 -16.66
C TRP A 696 5.24 -10.13 -17.94
N GLY A 697 6.22 -11.04 -17.96
CA GLY A 697 6.62 -11.83 -19.13
C GLY A 697 7.99 -11.44 -19.68
N SER A 698 8.62 -12.35 -20.41
CA SER A 698 9.89 -12.15 -21.10
C SER A 698 9.73 -11.87 -22.60
N ASP A 699 8.51 -11.62 -23.07
CA ASP A 699 8.22 -11.15 -24.43
C ASP A 699 8.35 -9.62 -24.55
N GLU A 700 8.16 -9.08 -25.76
CA GLU A 700 8.30 -7.63 -26.03
C GLU A 700 7.36 -6.77 -25.16
N GLN A 701 6.17 -7.27 -24.83
CA GLN A 701 5.23 -6.59 -23.96
C GLN A 701 5.70 -6.61 -22.50
N GLY A 702 6.11 -7.76 -21.98
CA GLY A 702 6.62 -7.90 -20.61
C GLY A 702 7.92 -7.13 -20.37
N ILE A 703 8.83 -7.10 -21.36
CA ILE A 703 10.03 -6.24 -21.34
C ILE A 703 9.65 -4.76 -21.37
N GLY A 704 8.69 -4.35 -22.21
CA GLY A 704 8.20 -2.98 -22.25
C GLY A 704 7.62 -2.51 -20.91
N LEU A 705 6.81 -3.36 -20.26
CA LEU A 705 6.28 -3.12 -18.92
C LEU A 705 7.39 -3.06 -17.86
N THR A 706 8.32 -4.01 -17.89
CA THR A 706 9.47 -4.04 -16.97
C THR A 706 10.30 -2.76 -17.07
N ARG A 707 10.64 -2.34 -18.31
CA ARG A 707 11.37 -1.09 -18.57
C ARG A 707 10.61 0.12 -18.03
N ARG A 708 9.30 0.21 -18.29
CA ARG A 708 8.46 1.33 -17.85
C ARG A 708 8.46 1.49 -16.32
N PHE A 709 8.20 0.41 -15.58
CA PHE A 709 8.15 0.49 -14.12
C PHE A 709 9.54 0.65 -13.49
N LEU A 710 10.60 0.11 -14.12
CA LEU A 710 11.97 0.39 -13.72
C LEU A 710 12.33 1.87 -13.91
N LEU A 711 11.97 2.49 -15.03
CA LEU A 711 12.23 3.91 -15.27
C LEU A 711 11.47 4.83 -14.31
N GLU A 712 10.19 4.52 -14.02
CA GLU A 712 9.46 5.25 -12.98
C GLU A 712 10.11 5.02 -11.59
N TRP A 713 10.76 3.88 -11.31
CA TRP A 713 11.53 3.68 -10.06
C TRP A 713 12.87 4.44 -10.04
N LEU A 714 13.63 4.44 -11.15
CA LEU A 714 14.87 5.20 -11.30
C LEU A 714 14.64 6.70 -11.08
N SER A 715 13.45 7.21 -11.43
CA SER A 715 13.01 8.58 -11.14
C SER A 715 12.90 8.94 -9.64
N PHE A 716 12.98 7.95 -8.75
CA PHE A 716 13.22 8.13 -7.32
C PHE A 716 14.64 7.74 -6.92
N ALA A 717 15.14 6.59 -7.37
CA ALA A 717 16.45 6.07 -6.97
C ALA A 717 17.61 7.03 -7.28
N HIS A 718 17.53 7.84 -8.35
CA HIS A 718 18.56 8.83 -8.69
C HIS A 718 18.74 9.93 -7.61
N ARG A 719 17.77 10.10 -6.71
CA ARG A 719 17.87 11.02 -5.57
C ARG A 719 18.69 10.48 -4.41
N TYR A 720 19.11 9.21 -4.45
CA TYR A 720 19.99 8.66 -3.42
C TYR A 720 21.37 9.30 -3.53
N ILE A 721 21.78 10.00 -2.48
CA ILE A 721 23.14 10.50 -2.31
C ILE A 721 23.88 9.46 -1.45
N PRO A 722 25.02 8.90 -1.92
CA PRO A 722 25.85 8.00 -1.13
C PRO A 722 26.21 8.60 0.23
N ILE A 723 26.18 7.77 1.28
CA ILE A 723 26.44 8.21 2.65
C ILE A 723 27.90 8.68 2.80
N GLY A 724 28.85 8.02 2.11
CA GLY A 724 30.25 8.43 2.08
C GLY A 724 30.51 9.79 1.42
N LEU A 725 29.54 10.34 0.67
CA LEU A 725 29.60 11.65 0.04
C LEU A 725 29.08 12.79 0.92
N LEU A 726 28.40 12.48 2.03
CA LEU A 726 27.82 13.49 2.92
C LEU A 726 28.82 13.95 3.98
N GLU A 727 28.83 15.25 4.28
CA GLU A 727 29.60 15.84 5.39
C GLU A 727 28.94 15.51 6.75
N HIS A 728 27.60 15.40 6.77
CA HIS A 728 26.80 15.27 7.97
C HIS A 728 25.66 14.25 7.81
N LEU A 729 25.38 13.51 8.88
CA LEU A 729 24.25 12.58 9.01
C LEU A 729 23.31 13.07 10.14
N PRO A 730 22.00 12.75 10.13
CA PRO A 730 21.28 11.96 9.13
C PRO A 730 21.05 12.71 7.80
N PRO A 731 21.00 11.96 6.67
CA PRO A 731 20.49 12.50 5.41
C PRO A 731 19.01 12.87 5.57
N SER A 732 18.55 13.94 4.92
CA SER A 732 17.12 14.32 4.92
C SER A 732 16.52 14.11 3.53
N LEU A 733 15.32 13.52 3.49
CA LEU A 733 14.56 13.24 2.26
C LEU A 733 14.28 14.49 1.41
N ASN A 734 14.30 15.67 2.04
CA ASN A 734 13.92 16.94 1.42
C ASN A 734 15.15 17.78 1.01
N ASP A 735 16.36 17.34 1.36
CA ASP A 735 17.59 18.08 1.06
C ASP A 735 17.99 17.79 -0.40
N ARG A 736 18.26 18.84 -1.19
CA ARG A 736 18.56 18.72 -2.62
C ARG A 736 20.06 18.79 -2.86
N PRO A 737 20.65 17.85 -3.63
CA PRO A 737 22.07 17.90 -3.91
C PRO A 737 22.42 19.14 -4.77
N PRO A 738 23.56 19.81 -4.51
CA PRO A 738 24.22 20.60 -5.54
C PRO A 738 24.67 19.70 -6.71
N ALA A 739 25.15 20.28 -7.81
CA ALA A 739 25.78 19.48 -8.86
C ALA A 739 27.02 18.76 -8.29
N TYR A 740 27.06 17.43 -8.42
CA TYR A 740 28.10 16.60 -7.83
C TYR A 740 28.47 15.42 -8.74
N VAL A 741 29.68 14.89 -8.56
CA VAL A 741 30.13 13.62 -9.17
C VAL A 741 30.06 12.49 -8.14
N GLY A 742 29.73 11.28 -8.60
CA GLY A 742 29.82 10.07 -7.79
C GLY A 742 31.26 9.61 -7.57
N ARG A 743 31.46 8.56 -6.76
CA ARG A 743 32.79 7.93 -6.57
C ARG A 743 33.36 7.29 -7.84
N ASN A 744 32.53 7.07 -8.85
CA ASN A 744 32.87 6.54 -10.17
C ASN A 744 31.78 6.90 -11.19
N ASP A 745 32.04 6.63 -12.47
CA ASP A 745 31.14 6.96 -13.58
C ASP A 745 29.76 6.31 -13.46
N LEU A 746 29.67 5.07 -12.97
CA LEU A 746 28.39 4.39 -12.76
C LEU A 746 27.56 5.05 -11.66
N GLU A 747 28.21 5.51 -10.59
CA GLU A 747 27.55 6.26 -9.53
C GLU A 747 27.03 7.62 -10.03
N THR A 748 27.84 8.33 -10.83
CA THR A 748 27.43 9.57 -11.49
C THR A 748 26.26 9.35 -12.45
N LEU A 749 26.29 8.28 -13.24
CA LEU A 749 25.21 7.88 -14.15
C LEU A 749 23.91 7.59 -13.38
N MET A 750 23.99 6.87 -12.25
CA MET A 750 22.85 6.59 -11.39
C MET A 750 22.30 7.84 -10.69
N ALA A 751 23.13 8.84 -10.40
CA ALA A 751 22.70 10.11 -9.81
C ALA A 751 22.09 11.10 -10.83
N SER A 752 22.30 10.88 -12.13
CA SER A 752 21.83 11.75 -13.20
C SER A 752 20.32 12.01 -13.11
N GLY A 753 19.91 13.28 -13.23
CA GLY A 753 18.51 13.67 -13.37
C GLY A 753 17.95 13.49 -14.80
N ASN A 754 18.78 13.06 -15.75
CA ASN A 754 18.39 12.90 -17.15
C ASN A 754 17.81 11.51 -17.41
N TYR A 755 16.55 11.46 -17.84
CA TYR A 755 15.86 10.20 -18.14
C TYR A 755 16.52 9.37 -19.25
N LYS A 756 17.28 10.01 -20.16
CA LYS A 756 18.06 9.32 -21.20
C LYS A 756 19.16 8.43 -20.57
N ASP A 757 19.71 8.80 -19.42
CA ASP A 757 20.69 7.99 -18.70
C ASP A 757 20.03 6.82 -17.96
N TRP A 758 18.82 7.01 -17.43
CA TRP A 758 18.02 5.92 -16.87
C TRP A 758 17.67 4.88 -17.95
N ILE A 759 17.39 5.32 -19.18
CA ILE A 759 17.17 4.42 -20.32
C ILE A 759 18.41 3.54 -20.55
N LYS A 760 19.62 4.11 -20.62
CA LYS A 760 20.88 3.34 -20.76
C LYS A 760 21.01 2.26 -19.68
N LEU A 761 20.72 2.59 -18.41
CA LEU A 761 20.72 1.62 -17.30
C LEU A 761 19.73 0.47 -17.54
N THR A 762 18.57 0.72 -18.14
CA THR A 762 17.63 -0.35 -18.50
C THR A 762 18.10 -1.20 -19.69
N GLU A 763 18.81 -0.60 -20.64
CA GLU A 763 19.28 -1.31 -21.84
C GLU A 763 20.35 -2.36 -21.53
N MET A 764 21.12 -2.17 -20.44
CA MET A 764 22.07 -3.16 -19.91
C MET A 764 21.41 -4.53 -19.62
N TYR A 765 20.12 -4.56 -19.28
CA TYR A 765 19.39 -5.77 -18.86
C TYR A 765 18.22 -6.16 -19.77
N LEU A 766 17.63 -5.20 -20.48
CA LEU A 766 16.45 -5.39 -21.32
C LEU A 766 16.74 -5.23 -22.82
N GLY A 767 18.01 -5.09 -23.18
CA GLY A 767 18.48 -4.76 -24.53
C GLY A 767 18.01 -3.38 -25.00
N PRO A 768 18.28 -3.02 -26.27
CA PRO A 768 17.92 -1.71 -26.81
C PRO A 768 16.42 -1.42 -26.75
N VAL A 769 16.05 -0.15 -26.51
CA VAL A 769 14.67 0.31 -26.56
C VAL A 769 14.01 0.02 -27.93
N HIS A 770 12.69 -0.07 -27.93
CA HIS A 770 11.92 -0.11 -29.18
C HIS A 770 12.02 1.27 -29.87
N PRO A 771 12.15 1.38 -31.22
CA PRO A 771 12.32 2.68 -31.88
C PRO A 771 11.19 3.69 -31.62
N GLY A 772 9.96 3.21 -31.39
CA GLY A 772 8.82 4.02 -30.97
C GLY A 772 8.58 4.07 -29.45
N PHE A 773 9.59 3.77 -28.62
CA PHE A 773 9.48 3.86 -27.16
C PHE A 773 9.74 5.30 -26.70
N GLU A 774 8.70 5.92 -26.13
CA GLU A 774 8.81 7.22 -25.49
C GLU A 774 8.64 7.07 -23.97
N PHE A 775 9.54 7.67 -23.20
CA PHE A 775 9.41 7.79 -21.76
C PHE A 775 9.56 9.25 -21.34
N GLN A 776 8.47 9.81 -20.82
CA GLN A 776 8.51 11.08 -20.08
C GLN A 776 8.25 10.79 -18.60
N PRO A 777 9.18 11.12 -17.69
CA PRO A 777 9.00 10.91 -16.26
C PRO A 777 7.70 11.54 -15.76
N LYS A 778 6.97 10.84 -14.90
CA LYS A 778 5.74 11.36 -14.27
C LYS A 778 6.01 12.64 -13.45
N HIS A 779 7.24 12.74 -12.94
CA HIS A 779 7.79 13.87 -12.21
C HIS A 779 8.56 14.75 -13.20
N ARG A 780 7.89 15.77 -13.75
CA ARG A 780 8.48 16.68 -14.75
C ARG A 780 9.35 17.75 -14.08
N SER A 781 10.35 17.26 -13.36
CA SER A 781 11.24 18.01 -12.47
C SER A 781 12.66 17.57 -12.81
N ASN A 782 13.41 18.47 -13.47
CA ASN A 782 14.83 18.34 -13.82
C ASN A 782 15.21 17.30 -14.90
N ALA A 783 14.26 16.52 -15.41
CA ALA A 783 14.46 15.70 -16.61
C ALA A 783 14.43 16.56 -17.89
N TYR A 784 15.55 17.24 -18.20
CA TYR A 784 15.71 18.06 -19.39
C TYR A 784 15.92 17.20 -20.64
N GLU A 785 15.30 17.60 -21.75
CA GLU A 785 15.80 17.24 -23.08
C GLU A 785 17.06 18.06 -23.36
N ALA A 786 18.23 17.51 -23.01
CA ALA A 786 19.45 17.96 -23.63
C ALA A 786 19.39 17.56 -25.12
N GLU A 787 19.32 18.57 -25.99
CA GLU A 787 19.84 18.48 -27.36
C GLU A 787 21.35 18.27 -27.24
N GLY A 788 21.84 17.25 -27.95
CA GLY A 788 23.26 16.97 -28.15
C GLY A 788 23.50 16.83 -29.65
#